data_AF-A0A954AYX5-F1
#
_entry.id   AF-A0A954AYX5-F1
#
_cell.length_a   1.000
_cell.length_b   1.000
_cell.length_c   1.000
_cell.angle_alpha   90.00
_cell.angle_beta   90.00
_cell.angle_gamma   90.00
#
_symmetry.space_group_name_H-M   'P 1'
#
loop_
_entity.id
_entity.type
_entity.pdbx_description
1 polymer ?
#
loop_
_entity_poly.entity_id
_entity_poly.type
_entity_poly.pdbx_seq_one_letter_code
_entity_poly.pdbx_strand_id
1 'polypeptide(L)'
;MAIPLVLAGPILRRVEPALLSVWIALREAASLELLVWEGRASSGRSDPLLASAATGTLRLGAGLHLAEVTIQIPATAGKLLQPDTLYSYDLKITTADQNVHDLASLGMLQAGLVEEVERVPLGFEPGLLPSFAPPRLEDLNILYGSCRRPGHPDPDALAMVDALIFDDDRYKNPSTRPHQLFLGGDQIYADDVAVLHMLVLQDLALKLIGTAPDGSPVEHLRLDRILERKQGPVDPLNPAASYQPEPQATTTADPDLPADRRHFPEDLRKPCTLRDAQFTSSDGSNHMLSLGEFAALYLTVWSNALWGTEIPLVRFAPDPSRPQDTVPILWADDSELPEAGGIVMPDPEFPPRIAGSFYVAPTTAQTPPSPADAQAAAVKRDGALRRQLKVLREFHKGLPKVQRVLANVPTYMILDDHDVTDDFFLNPIWRDRVLTTQLGQDILRNAMLSYALFQDWGNVPLDYLGGPKAELLTLAPRLFPSGAAKGPDRTAADRLATLFGHDLRNQPTPDGRYASVRPPLTWHFTIDGPKHRAIALDNRTRRSYASRNGPPGNVSIEAMLDQIPEPPLPAGREILIVVAPLQVIGPPVLDDLVAPAAYRAFDLKGLSSNSDLSPSSATGLREMVGTNPDAIEAWSFDAPTFEHFLDRLEPYGRVVILSGDVHYSSATVMSYWRGNAARPARFAQFTSSGFKNVMPSYITFVDRGIGFAQQLVRANLGTERLGWDRPADDLVLLPQGATSGDLVPVMRARLDATPVLLPTWGWLDRNDPDASVPDPALTTRLNPAAPPDWRWRVRVLRDERSDDQRPEAIRPLPIDETAVARDLADPATLLSAYQTLAARHQFAMKRLRNARQFLFRGNVGRLVFRSHPDGRLEAVQEIYTTFTAPDDVVPLEPTPQAVLVQVAPLGPEDEAAPERLRAKAIEPFRPEVA
;
A
#
# COMPACT_ATOMS: atom_id res chain seq x y z
N MET A 1 24.54 -5.06 -19.67
CA MET A 1 23.28 -5.78 -19.97
C MET A 1 22.52 -5.05 -21.07
N ALA A 2 22.14 -5.75 -22.14
CA ALA A 2 21.26 -5.23 -23.19
C ALA A 2 19.80 -5.35 -22.72
N ILE A 3 18.96 -4.35 -23.02
CA ILE A 3 17.53 -4.39 -22.65
C ILE A 3 16.69 -5.08 -23.75
N PRO A 4 15.71 -5.93 -23.37
CA PRO A 4 14.83 -6.63 -24.32
C PRO A 4 13.87 -5.68 -25.01
N LEU A 5 13.21 -6.13 -26.09
CA LEU A 5 12.18 -5.32 -26.77
C LEU A 5 11.03 -4.97 -25.82
N VAL A 6 10.47 -5.96 -25.13
CA VAL A 6 9.45 -5.78 -24.09
C VAL A 6 10.14 -5.66 -22.75
N LEU A 7 10.02 -4.48 -22.13
CA LEU A 7 10.59 -4.18 -20.82
C LEU A 7 9.70 -4.73 -19.70
N ALA A 8 8.39 -4.50 -19.81
CA ALA A 8 7.38 -5.03 -18.89
C ALA A 8 6.00 -5.11 -19.58
N GLY A 9 5.13 -5.96 -19.04
CA GLY A 9 3.82 -6.27 -19.61
C GLY A 9 3.79 -7.56 -20.44
N PRO A 10 2.69 -7.83 -21.15
CA PRO A 10 1.45 -7.04 -21.14
C PRO A 10 0.77 -7.09 -19.77
N ILE A 11 0.19 -5.97 -19.34
CA ILE A 11 -0.68 -5.89 -18.15
C ILE A 11 -2.10 -5.62 -18.63
N LEU A 12 -3.04 -6.50 -18.30
CA LEU A 12 -4.46 -6.28 -18.54
C LEU A 12 -4.98 -5.27 -17.49
N ARG A 13 -5.39 -4.08 -17.94
CA ARG A 13 -5.74 -2.98 -17.03
C ARG A 13 -7.24 -2.91 -16.82
N ARG A 14 -7.97 -2.28 -17.74
CA ARG A 14 -9.40 -2.02 -17.58
C ARG A 14 -10.24 -2.90 -18.49
N VAL A 15 -11.21 -3.60 -17.90
CA VAL A 15 -12.20 -4.40 -18.63
C VAL A 15 -13.59 -4.04 -18.17
N GLU A 16 -14.42 -3.61 -19.12
CA GLU A 16 -15.86 -3.33 -18.98
C GLU A 16 -16.57 -3.87 -20.22
N PRO A 17 -17.92 -3.98 -20.24
CA PRO A 17 -18.63 -4.50 -21.42
C PRO A 17 -18.30 -3.80 -22.75
N ALA A 18 -17.94 -2.51 -22.69
CA ALA A 18 -17.64 -1.67 -23.84
C ALA A 18 -16.19 -1.15 -23.88
N LEU A 19 -15.31 -1.62 -23.00
CA LEU A 19 -13.95 -1.09 -22.87
C LEU A 19 -12.97 -2.19 -22.49
N LEU A 20 -11.84 -2.25 -23.18
CA LEU A 20 -10.72 -3.14 -22.87
C LEU A 20 -9.42 -2.35 -23.05
N SER A 21 -8.50 -2.44 -22.11
CA SER A 21 -7.18 -1.83 -22.25
C SER A 21 -6.03 -2.70 -21.74
N VAL A 22 -4.89 -2.63 -22.43
CA VAL A 22 -3.66 -3.36 -22.12
C VAL A 22 -2.48 -2.40 -22.12
N TRP A 23 -1.73 -2.40 -21.04
CA TRP A 23 -0.51 -1.62 -20.85
C TRP A 23 0.74 -2.42 -21.23
N ILE A 24 1.72 -1.77 -21.84
CA ILE A 24 3.02 -2.37 -22.15
C ILE A 24 4.15 -1.32 -22.22
N ALA A 25 5.35 -1.74 -21.80
CA ALA A 25 6.59 -0.96 -21.92
C ALA A 25 7.56 -1.63 -22.90
N LEU A 26 8.12 -0.85 -23.81
CA LEU A 26 9.04 -1.24 -24.87
C LEU A 26 10.34 -0.44 -24.82
N ARG A 27 11.43 -0.99 -25.35
CA ARG A 27 12.71 -0.26 -25.44
C ARG A 27 12.75 0.80 -26.54
N GLU A 28 11.90 0.68 -27.55
CA GLU A 28 11.95 1.48 -28.77
C GLU A 28 10.54 1.82 -29.28
N ALA A 29 10.47 2.75 -30.24
CA ALA A 29 9.21 3.17 -30.83
C ALA A 29 8.52 2.03 -31.59
N ALA A 30 7.23 1.84 -31.31
CA ALA A 30 6.41 0.85 -32.00
C ALA A 30 4.98 1.37 -32.23
N SER A 31 4.28 0.68 -33.14
CA SER A 31 2.84 0.77 -33.33
C SER A 31 2.20 -0.54 -32.86
N LEU A 32 1.15 -0.44 -32.03
CA LEU A 32 0.51 -1.58 -31.39
C LEU A 32 -0.96 -1.70 -31.79
N GLU A 33 -1.40 -2.92 -32.05
CA GLU A 33 -2.80 -3.29 -32.23
C GLU A 33 -3.18 -4.37 -31.21
N LEU A 34 -4.27 -4.16 -30.48
CA LEU A 34 -4.85 -5.16 -29.57
C LEU A 34 -5.89 -5.98 -30.33
N LEU A 35 -5.76 -7.31 -30.27
CA LEU A 35 -6.64 -8.26 -30.95
C LEU A 35 -7.32 -9.14 -29.92
N VAL A 36 -8.63 -9.38 -30.05
CA VAL A 36 -9.43 -10.12 -29.06
C VAL A 36 -10.26 -11.20 -29.75
N TRP A 37 -10.32 -12.38 -29.16
CA TRP A 37 -11.15 -13.51 -29.60
C TRP A 37 -12.08 -13.96 -28.49
N GLU A 38 -13.25 -14.47 -28.89
CA GLU A 38 -14.11 -15.22 -27.98
C GLU A 38 -13.56 -16.63 -27.75
N GLY A 39 -13.64 -17.07 -26.50
CA GLY A 39 -13.07 -18.30 -25.99
C GLY A 39 -11.56 -18.24 -25.82
N ARG A 40 -10.99 -19.36 -25.37
CA ARG A 40 -9.54 -19.55 -25.33
C ARG A 40 -9.00 -19.66 -26.75
N ALA A 41 -7.98 -18.89 -27.07
CA ALA A 41 -7.37 -18.88 -28.40
C ALA A 41 -5.86 -19.19 -28.33
N SER A 42 -5.35 -19.85 -29.37
CA SER A 42 -3.91 -19.96 -29.63
C SER A 42 -3.45 -18.76 -30.45
N SER A 43 -2.16 -18.43 -30.37
CA SER A 43 -1.58 -17.40 -31.23
C SER A 43 -1.69 -17.77 -32.72
N GLY A 44 -1.82 -16.75 -33.58
CA GLY A 44 -2.00 -16.91 -35.02
C GLY A 44 -3.43 -17.26 -35.46
N ARG A 45 -4.40 -17.31 -34.54
CA ARG A 45 -5.83 -17.50 -34.88
C ARG A 45 -6.33 -16.36 -35.77
N SER A 46 -7.00 -16.67 -36.87
CA SER A 46 -7.61 -15.66 -37.75
C SER A 46 -8.87 -15.05 -37.14
N ASP A 47 -9.36 -13.97 -37.76
CA ASP A 47 -10.70 -13.40 -37.53
C ASP A 47 -10.97 -13.00 -36.05
N PRO A 48 -10.24 -12.03 -35.50
CA PRO A 48 -10.51 -11.52 -34.16
C PRO A 48 -11.93 -10.96 -34.06
N LEU A 49 -12.57 -11.17 -32.90
CA LEU A 49 -13.87 -10.58 -32.56
C LEU A 49 -13.79 -9.05 -32.54
N LEU A 50 -12.72 -8.52 -31.95
CA LEU A 50 -12.43 -7.09 -31.84
C LEU A 50 -10.96 -6.84 -32.18
N ALA A 51 -10.70 -5.69 -32.79
CA ALA A 51 -9.36 -5.17 -33.01
C ALA A 51 -9.33 -3.67 -32.68
N SER A 52 -8.28 -3.20 -32.03
CA SER A 52 -8.07 -1.77 -31.82
C SER A 52 -7.59 -1.09 -33.11
N ALA A 53 -7.67 0.24 -33.13
CA ALA A 53 -6.84 1.00 -34.05
C ALA A 53 -5.36 0.87 -33.64
N ALA A 54 -4.47 1.05 -34.61
CA ALA A 54 -3.03 1.08 -34.38
C ALA A 54 -2.66 2.29 -33.50
N THR A 55 -1.98 2.04 -32.38
CA THR A 55 -1.60 3.04 -31.37
C THR A 55 -0.09 3.17 -31.28
N GLY A 56 0.45 4.38 -31.38
CA GLY A 56 1.90 4.62 -31.23
C GLY A 56 2.33 4.68 -29.77
N THR A 57 3.59 4.33 -29.50
CA THR A 57 4.19 4.47 -28.16
C THR A 57 4.51 5.92 -27.77
N LEU A 58 4.37 6.24 -26.49
CA LEU A 58 4.89 7.43 -25.82
C LEU A 58 6.39 7.25 -25.50
N ARG A 59 7.27 8.05 -26.10
CA ARG A 59 8.71 8.04 -25.78
C ARG A 59 8.99 8.83 -24.50
N LEU A 60 9.62 8.22 -23.51
CA LEU A 60 10.11 8.90 -22.29
C LEU A 60 11.62 9.08 -22.27
N GLY A 61 12.35 8.18 -22.93
CA GLY A 61 13.81 8.19 -22.96
C GLY A 61 14.35 7.49 -24.20
N ALA A 62 15.67 7.35 -24.29
CA ALA A 62 16.31 6.64 -25.39
C ALA A 62 15.93 5.15 -25.46
N GLY A 63 15.72 4.52 -24.31
CA GLY A 63 15.41 3.10 -24.16
C GLY A 63 14.07 2.84 -23.49
N LEU A 64 13.14 3.81 -23.45
CA LEU A 64 11.86 3.69 -22.75
C LEU A 64 10.70 4.29 -23.55
N HIS A 65 9.78 3.43 -23.94
CA HIS A 65 8.58 3.70 -24.70
C HIS A 65 7.39 3.01 -24.06
N LEU A 66 6.29 3.72 -23.80
CA LEU A 66 5.09 3.17 -23.14
C LEU A 66 3.89 3.20 -24.07
N ALA A 67 2.95 2.27 -23.91
CA ALA A 67 1.66 2.32 -24.58
C ALA A 67 0.53 1.76 -23.71
N GLU A 68 -0.61 2.44 -23.73
CA GLU A 68 -1.90 1.94 -23.24
C GLU A 68 -2.81 1.70 -24.46
N VAL A 69 -2.93 0.44 -24.90
CA VAL A 69 -3.70 0.10 -26.10
C VAL A 69 -5.14 -0.18 -25.69
N THR A 70 -6.08 0.61 -26.19
CA THR A 70 -7.48 0.59 -25.75
C THR A 70 -8.44 0.28 -26.90
N ILE A 71 -9.40 -0.61 -26.65
CA ILE A 71 -10.58 -0.84 -27.50
C ILE A 71 -11.79 -0.25 -26.79
N GLN A 72 -12.41 0.75 -27.42
CA GLN A 72 -13.73 1.23 -27.05
C GLN A 72 -14.76 0.67 -28.04
N ILE A 73 -15.72 -0.08 -27.54
CA ILE A 73 -16.76 -0.73 -28.35
C ILE A 73 -17.98 0.20 -28.39
N PRO A 74 -18.38 0.73 -29.56
CA PRO A 74 -19.60 1.52 -29.66
C PRO A 74 -20.82 0.71 -29.24
N ALA A 75 -21.73 1.31 -28.46
CA ALA A 75 -22.96 0.63 -28.03
C ALA A 75 -23.82 0.13 -29.21
N THR A 76 -23.68 0.74 -30.38
CA THR A 76 -24.35 0.37 -31.63
C THR A 76 -23.74 -0.82 -32.37
N ALA A 77 -22.55 -1.30 -31.96
CA ALA A 77 -21.81 -2.34 -32.66
C ALA A 77 -22.41 -3.75 -32.49
N GLY A 78 -23.32 -3.95 -31.53
CA GLY A 78 -23.98 -5.24 -31.28
C GLY A 78 -23.04 -6.37 -30.79
N LYS A 79 -21.79 -6.06 -30.44
CA LYS A 79 -20.72 -7.00 -30.07
C LYS A 79 -20.00 -6.60 -28.77
N LEU A 80 -20.76 -6.21 -27.73
CA LEU A 80 -20.19 -5.95 -26.41
C LEU A 80 -19.59 -7.23 -25.81
N LEU A 81 -18.61 -7.08 -24.93
CA LEU A 81 -18.10 -8.20 -24.14
C LEU A 81 -19.21 -8.71 -23.23
N GLN A 82 -19.48 -10.01 -23.31
CA GLN A 82 -20.56 -10.67 -22.57
C GLN A 82 -20.04 -11.22 -21.25
N PRO A 83 -20.84 -11.20 -20.18
CA PRO A 83 -20.52 -11.92 -18.96
C PRO A 83 -20.51 -13.44 -19.20
N ASP A 84 -19.93 -14.21 -18.28
CA ASP A 84 -19.77 -15.68 -18.37
C ASP A 84 -19.04 -16.18 -19.62
N THR A 85 -18.32 -15.29 -20.31
CA THR A 85 -17.65 -15.61 -21.57
C THR A 85 -16.16 -15.37 -21.40
N LEU A 86 -15.36 -16.38 -21.77
CA LEU A 86 -13.92 -16.22 -21.85
C LEU A 86 -13.56 -15.44 -23.09
N TYR A 87 -12.58 -14.55 -22.96
CA TYR A 87 -11.95 -13.87 -24.08
C TYR A 87 -10.44 -14.05 -23.98
N SER A 88 -9.79 -14.21 -25.12
CA SER A 88 -8.33 -14.22 -25.24
C SER A 88 -7.86 -13.00 -26.03
N TYR A 89 -6.65 -12.52 -25.76
CA TYR A 89 -6.09 -11.39 -26.50
C TYR A 89 -4.63 -11.61 -26.89
N ASP A 90 -4.21 -10.91 -27.95
CA ASP A 90 -2.82 -10.81 -28.39
C ASP A 90 -2.48 -9.35 -28.71
N LEU A 91 -1.20 -9.03 -28.75
CA LEU A 91 -0.69 -7.72 -29.16
C LEU A 91 0.13 -7.89 -30.42
N LYS A 92 -0.24 -7.19 -31.49
CA LYS A 92 0.59 -7.04 -32.67
C LYS A 92 1.44 -5.78 -32.52
N ILE A 93 2.75 -5.96 -32.44
CA ILE A 93 3.74 -4.90 -32.20
C ILE A 93 4.57 -4.73 -33.46
N THR A 94 4.43 -3.59 -34.12
CA THR A 94 5.22 -3.23 -35.31
C THR A 94 6.28 -2.21 -34.93
N THR A 95 7.55 -2.61 -34.93
CA THR A 95 8.69 -1.76 -34.59
C THR A 95 9.02 -0.78 -35.72
N ALA A 96 9.86 0.22 -35.43
CA ALA A 96 10.23 1.26 -36.40
C ALA A 96 10.84 0.70 -37.70
N ASP A 97 11.57 -0.41 -37.60
CA ASP A 97 12.17 -1.14 -38.73
C ASP A 97 11.18 -2.06 -39.50
N GLN A 98 9.89 -1.97 -39.20
CA GLN A 98 8.79 -2.75 -39.79
C GLN A 98 8.79 -4.25 -39.45
N ASN A 99 9.58 -4.68 -38.45
CA ASN A 99 9.42 -6.02 -37.89
C ASN A 99 8.11 -6.12 -37.10
N VAL A 100 7.40 -7.23 -37.26
CA VAL A 100 6.14 -7.49 -36.58
C VAL A 100 6.35 -8.60 -35.57
N HIS A 101 5.99 -8.31 -34.32
CA HIS A 101 6.06 -9.22 -33.20
C HIS A 101 4.67 -9.42 -32.60
N ASP A 102 4.44 -10.62 -32.08
CA ASP A 102 3.34 -10.99 -31.20
C ASP A 102 3.87 -11.69 -29.93
N LEU A 103 2.99 -12.03 -28.98
CA LEU A 103 3.41 -12.69 -27.75
C LEU A 103 4.10 -14.05 -28.00
N ALA A 104 3.75 -14.76 -29.06
CA ALA A 104 4.36 -16.04 -29.42
C ALA A 104 5.79 -15.88 -29.96
N SER A 105 6.01 -14.95 -30.88
CA SER A 105 7.31 -14.62 -31.48
C SER A 105 8.30 -14.08 -30.45
N LEU A 106 7.80 -13.46 -29.38
CA LEU A 106 8.57 -13.01 -28.22
C LEU A 106 8.84 -14.16 -27.22
N GLY A 107 8.34 -15.36 -27.50
CA GLY A 107 8.47 -16.55 -26.66
C GLY A 107 7.59 -16.54 -25.40
N MET A 108 6.75 -15.53 -25.19
CA MET A 108 6.00 -15.34 -23.94
C MET A 108 4.90 -16.39 -23.71
N LEU A 109 4.52 -17.13 -24.75
CA LEU A 109 3.51 -18.20 -24.66
C LEU A 109 4.12 -19.59 -24.43
N GLN A 110 5.41 -19.69 -24.13
CA GLN A 110 6.12 -20.96 -23.95
C GLN A 110 6.95 -20.94 -22.67
N ALA A 111 7.07 -22.10 -22.02
CA ALA A 111 8.04 -22.29 -20.96
C ALA A 111 9.46 -22.06 -21.50
N GLY A 112 10.36 -21.51 -20.68
CA GLY A 112 11.72 -21.23 -21.09
C GLY A 112 12.52 -20.52 -20.01
N LEU A 113 13.62 -19.88 -20.41
CA LEU A 113 14.45 -19.07 -19.52
C LEU A 113 14.52 -17.63 -20.04
N VAL A 114 14.51 -16.66 -19.13
CA VAL A 114 14.81 -15.25 -19.37
C VAL A 114 15.85 -14.84 -18.34
N GLU A 115 17.06 -14.49 -18.79
CA GLU A 115 18.20 -14.21 -17.90
C GLU A 115 18.42 -15.32 -16.86
N GLU A 116 18.40 -16.59 -17.31
CA GLU A 116 18.56 -17.80 -16.48
C GLU A 116 17.44 -18.07 -15.45
N VAL A 117 16.42 -17.21 -15.37
CA VAL A 117 15.23 -17.42 -14.53
C VAL A 117 14.11 -18.07 -15.36
N GLU A 118 13.38 -19.00 -14.76
CA GLU A 118 12.26 -19.69 -15.38
C GLU A 118 11.19 -18.70 -15.88
N ARG A 119 10.69 -18.92 -17.10
CA ARG A 119 9.51 -18.25 -17.65
C ARG A 119 8.38 -19.25 -17.77
N VAL A 120 7.18 -18.85 -17.36
CA VAL A 120 5.94 -19.61 -17.52
C VAL A 120 5.11 -19.10 -18.71
N PRO A 121 4.34 -19.96 -19.41
CA PRO A 121 3.51 -19.52 -20.54
C PRO A 121 2.37 -18.61 -20.07
N LEU A 122 2.25 -17.40 -20.65
CA LEU A 122 1.26 -16.43 -20.19
C LEU A 122 -0.19 -16.92 -20.33
N GLY A 123 -0.53 -17.78 -21.29
CA GLY A 123 -1.87 -18.37 -21.43
C GLY A 123 -2.15 -19.58 -20.53
N PHE A 124 -1.34 -19.78 -19.48
CA PHE A 124 -1.28 -20.94 -18.56
C PHE A 124 -0.90 -22.28 -19.22
N GLU A 125 -1.23 -22.49 -20.48
CA GLU A 125 -0.80 -23.63 -21.28
C GLU A 125 0.07 -23.17 -22.46
N PRO A 126 1.08 -23.98 -22.86
CA PRO A 126 1.95 -23.66 -24.00
C PRO A 126 1.18 -23.32 -25.28
N GLY A 127 1.50 -22.18 -25.90
CA GLY A 127 0.93 -21.70 -27.17
C GLY A 127 -0.42 -21.02 -27.07
N LEU A 128 -1.06 -21.00 -25.89
CA LEU A 128 -2.31 -20.30 -25.68
C LEU A 128 -2.08 -18.84 -25.28
N LEU A 129 -3.01 -17.99 -25.69
CA LEU A 129 -3.02 -16.57 -25.38
C LEU A 129 -3.50 -16.32 -23.95
N PRO A 130 -3.05 -15.23 -23.31
CA PRO A 130 -3.67 -14.73 -22.08
C PRO A 130 -5.19 -14.57 -22.27
N SER A 131 -5.93 -14.77 -21.20
CA SER A 131 -7.39 -14.73 -21.24
C SER A 131 -7.97 -13.99 -20.05
N PHE A 132 -9.21 -13.53 -20.16
CA PHE A 132 -9.99 -12.88 -19.10
C PHE A 132 -11.48 -13.19 -19.28
N ALA A 133 -12.31 -12.83 -18.30
CA ALA A 133 -13.76 -12.88 -18.41
C ALA A 133 -14.39 -11.64 -17.74
N PRO A 134 -15.34 -10.96 -18.38
CA PRO A 134 -16.23 -10.04 -17.69
C PRO A 134 -17.12 -10.80 -16.69
N PRO A 135 -17.34 -10.29 -15.47
CA PRO A 135 -18.12 -10.99 -14.45
C PRO A 135 -19.63 -10.94 -14.71
N ARG A 136 -20.35 -12.01 -14.37
CA ARG A 136 -21.74 -11.91 -13.88
C ARG A 136 -21.76 -11.34 -12.48
N LEU A 137 -22.94 -10.91 -12.01
CA LEU A 137 -23.02 -10.37 -10.67
C LEU A 137 -22.78 -11.42 -9.60
N GLU A 138 -23.53 -12.50 -9.69
CA GLU A 138 -23.51 -13.60 -8.73
C GLU A 138 -22.14 -14.27 -8.61
N ASP A 139 -21.30 -14.14 -9.64
CA ASP A 139 -19.99 -14.79 -9.73
C ASP A 139 -18.82 -13.83 -9.48
N LEU A 140 -19.09 -12.56 -9.16
CA LEU A 140 -18.05 -11.55 -8.98
C LEU A 140 -17.00 -12.04 -7.98
N ASN A 141 -15.76 -12.10 -8.46
CA ASN A 141 -14.60 -12.64 -7.75
C ASN A 141 -13.48 -11.60 -7.83
N ILE A 142 -13.29 -10.88 -6.73
CA ILE A 142 -12.33 -9.79 -6.62
C ILE A 142 -11.14 -10.27 -5.81
N LEU A 143 -9.93 -10.09 -6.34
CA LEU A 143 -8.69 -10.19 -5.58
C LEU A 143 -8.26 -8.80 -5.14
N TYR A 144 -7.64 -8.69 -3.97
CA TYR A 144 -7.12 -7.42 -3.48
C TYR A 144 -5.97 -7.59 -2.48
N GLY A 145 -5.11 -6.58 -2.40
CA GLY A 145 -4.04 -6.48 -1.40
C GLY A 145 -3.12 -5.27 -1.59
N SER A 146 -2.18 -5.04 -0.67
CA SER A 146 -1.21 -3.92 -0.69
C SER A 146 0.17 -4.32 -0.11
N CYS A 147 1.13 -3.40 -0.09
CA CYS A 147 2.43 -3.51 0.62
C CYS A 147 3.37 -4.60 0.10
N ARG A 148 3.91 -4.41 -1.11
CA ARG A 148 4.78 -5.37 -1.83
C ARG A 148 6.26 -4.95 -1.84
N ARG A 149 6.86 -4.68 -0.67
CA ARG A 149 8.27 -4.25 -0.57
C ARG A 149 9.26 -5.34 -1.04
N PRO A 150 10.02 -5.13 -2.13
CA PRO A 150 10.91 -6.16 -2.68
C PRO A 150 11.98 -6.64 -1.69
N GLY A 151 12.50 -5.73 -0.85
CA GLY A 151 13.53 -6.03 0.15
C GLY A 151 13.04 -6.64 1.46
N HIS A 152 11.72 -6.85 1.65
CA HIS A 152 11.20 -7.46 2.89
C HIS A 152 11.36 -9.00 2.89
N PRO A 153 11.76 -9.65 3.99
CA PRO A 153 12.09 -11.07 4.02
C PRO A 153 10.94 -12.06 3.77
N ASP A 154 9.68 -11.68 4.00
CA ASP A 154 8.53 -12.56 3.72
C ASP A 154 8.43 -12.90 2.22
N PRO A 155 7.87 -14.06 1.85
CA PRO A 155 7.63 -14.41 0.45
C PRO A 155 6.61 -13.48 -0.22
N ASP A 156 6.73 -13.29 -1.53
CA ASP A 156 5.78 -12.46 -2.29
C ASP A 156 4.44 -13.18 -2.49
N ALA A 157 3.41 -12.78 -1.75
CA ALA A 157 2.09 -13.36 -1.85
C ALA A 157 1.37 -13.07 -3.18
N LEU A 158 1.75 -12.01 -3.91
CA LEU A 158 1.18 -11.75 -5.24
C LEU A 158 1.56 -12.86 -6.23
N ALA A 159 2.75 -13.44 -6.11
CA ALA A 159 3.20 -14.56 -6.96
C ALA A 159 2.36 -15.84 -6.73
N MET A 160 1.73 -16.00 -5.56
CA MET A 160 0.84 -17.12 -5.26
C MET A 160 -0.51 -17.02 -5.98
N VAL A 161 -0.95 -15.83 -6.40
CA VAL A 161 -2.19 -15.66 -7.17
C VAL A 161 -2.16 -16.50 -8.45
N ASP A 162 -0.99 -16.68 -9.01
CA ASP A 162 -0.74 -17.57 -10.14
C ASP A 162 -1.22 -19.01 -9.89
N ALA A 163 -0.82 -19.59 -8.75
CA ALA A 163 -1.24 -20.92 -8.32
C ALA A 163 -2.75 -20.96 -8.02
N LEU A 164 -3.30 -19.91 -7.39
CA LEU A 164 -4.75 -19.80 -7.15
C LEU A 164 -5.59 -19.82 -8.43
N ILE A 165 -5.02 -19.38 -9.55
CA ILE A 165 -5.67 -19.42 -10.86
C ILE A 165 -5.40 -20.77 -11.55
N PHE A 166 -4.18 -21.26 -11.49
CA PHE A 166 -3.70 -22.41 -12.27
C PHE A 166 -4.12 -23.76 -11.68
N ASP A 167 -3.92 -24.00 -10.38
CA ASP A 167 -3.99 -25.34 -9.78
C ASP A 167 -5.41 -25.92 -9.78
N ASP A 168 -6.42 -25.05 -9.66
CA ASP A 168 -7.85 -25.40 -9.70
C ASP A 168 -8.46 -25.25 -11.12
N ASP A 169 -7.62 -25.10 -12.15
CA ASP A 169 -8.06 -24.87 -13.53
C ASP A 169 -9.00 -23.65 -13.71
N ARG A 170 -8.94 -22.66 -12.80
CA ARG A 170 -9.89 -21.54 -12.78
C ARG A 170 -9.80 -20.71 -14.05
N TYR A 171 -8.62 -20.58 -14.66
CA TYR A 171 -8.43 -19.91 -15.94
C TYR A 171 -9.29 -20.48 -17.09
N LYS A 172 -9.79 -21.73 -16.97
CA LYS A 172 -10.69 -22.37 -17.94
C LYS A 172 -12.17 -22.08 -17.68
N ASN A 173 -12.53 -21.49 -16.53
CA ASN A 173 -13.91 -21.27 -16.13
C ASN A 173 -14.18 -19.77 -15.92
N PRO A 174 -15.05 -19.15 -16.74
CA PRO A 174 -15.33 -17.73 -16.66
C PRO A 174 -15.93 -17.32 -15.31
N SER A 175 -16.69 -18.17 -14.62
CA SER A 175 -17.39 -17.81 -13.38
C SER A 175 -16.51 -17.95 -12.12
N THR A 176 -15.52 -18.84 -12.12
CA THR A 176 -14.69 -19.09 -10.91
C THR A 176 -13.35 -18.39 -10.92
N ARG A 177 -12.89 -17.90 -12.09
CA ARG A 177 -11.63 -17.15 -12.18
C ARG A 177 -11.72 -15.80 -11.47
N PRO A 178 -10.57 -15.21 -11.09
CA PRO A 178 -10.52 -13.81 -10.73
C PRO A 178 -11.00 -12.92 -11.88
N HIS A 179 -11.87 -11.97 -11.54
CA HIS A 179 -12.46 -11.02 -12.49
C HIS A 179 -11.79 -9.64 -12.40
N GLN A 180 -11.34 -9.26 -11.21
CA GLN A 180 -10.69 -7.98 -10.93
C GLN A 180 -9.60 -8.18 -9.87
N LEU A 181 -8.52 -7.43 -9.97
CA LEU A 181 -7.46 -7.32 -8.98
C LEU A 181 -7.28 -5.85 -8.57
N PHE A 182 -7.53 -5.53 -7.30
CA PHE A 182 -7.24 -4.20 -6.74
C PHE A 182 -5.94 -4.22 -5.94
N LEU A 183 -4.95 -3.47 -6.40
CA LEU A 183 -3.72 -3.22 -5.67
C LEU A 183 -3.89 -1.90 -4.92
N GLY A 184 -4.20 -2.01 -3.64
CA GLY A 184 -4.61 -0.89 -2.79
C GLY A 184 -3.43 -0.09 -2.23
N GLY A 185 -2.42 0.22 -3.04
CA GLY A 185 -1.24 0.98 -2.61
C GLY A 185 0.01 0.16 -2.25
N ASP A 186 1.16 0.85 -2.17
CA ASP A 186 2.49 0.28 -1.93
C ASP A 186 2.91 -0.84 -2.91
N GLN A 187 2.72 -0.59 -4.20
CA GLN A 187 3.22 -1.50 -5.23
C GLN A 187 4.75 -1.41 -5.39
N ILE A 188 5.32 -0.24 -5.10
CA ILE A 188 6.75 0.02 -5.01
C ILE A 188 7.06 0.65 -3.65
N TYR A 189 8.34 0.66 -3.27
CA TYR A 189 8.85 1.37 -2.10
C TYR A 189 9.97 2.29 -2.56
N ALA A 190 9.65 3.53 -2.89
CA ALA A 190 10.58 4.49 -3.46
C ALA A 190 11.61 5.00 -2.45
N ASP A 191 11.31 4.94 -1.17
CA ASP A 191 12.10 5.47 -0.05
C ASP A 191 12.75 4.40 0.84
N ASP A 192 12.50 3.10 0.58
CA ASP A 192 13.18 1.98 1.24
C ASP A 192 13.62 0.91 0.23
N VAL A 193 14.62 1.28 -0.59
CA VAL A 193 15.21 0.38 -1.60
C VAL A 193 16.47 -0.31 -1.08
N ALA A 194 16.52 -1.64 -1.22
CA ALA A 194 17.69 -2.43 -0.87
C ALA A 194 18.92 -2.02 -1.71
N VAL A 195 20.10 -2.01 -1.10
CA VAL A 195 21.35 -1.52 -1.72
C VAL A 195 21.67 -2.28 -3.01
N LEU A 196 21.54 -3.61 -3.00
CA LEU A 196 21.77 -4.44 -4.19
C LEU A 196 20.76 -4.18 -5.32
N HIS A 197 19.51 -3.86 -4.97
CA HIS A 197 18.48 -3.50 -5.95
C HIS A 197 18.75 -2.11 -6.53
N MET A 198 19.16 -1.13 -5.69
CA MET A 198 19.51 0.22 -6.12
C MET A 198 20.57 0.22 -7.23
N LEU A 199 21.57 -0.68 -7.17
CA LEU A 199 22.59 -0.82 -8.23
C LEU A 199 22.00 -1.25 -9.57
N VAL A 200 21.02 -2.17 -9.56
CA VAL A 200 20.27 -2.56 -10.76
C VAL A 200 19.49 -1.37 -11.30
N LEU A 201 18.80 -0.65 -10.41
CA LEU A 201 17.95 0.49 -10.78
C LEU A 201 18.74 1.65 -11.40
N GLN A 202 19.91 1.98 -10.84
CA GLN A 202 20.78 3.05 -11.38
C GLN A 202 21.33 2.69 -12.77
N ASP A 203 21.81 1.45 -12.95
CA ASP A 203 22.30 0.97 -14.24
C ASP A 203 21.18 0.95 -15.30
N LEU A 204 19.96 0.56 -14.89
CA LEU A 204 18.80 0.55 -15.78
C LEU A 204 18.33 1.98 -16.11
N ALA A 205 18.24 2.88 -15.14
CA ALA A 205 17.82 4.27 -15.32
C ALA A 205 18.62 4.97 -16.42
N LEU A 206 19.95 4.79 -16.42
CA LEU A 206 20.85 5.32 -17.45
C LEU A 206 20.51 4.82 -18.86
N LYS A 207 20.13 3.54 -18.99
CA LYS A 207 19.77 2.94 -20.30
C LYS A 207 18.38 3.37 -20.76
N LEU A 208 17.43 3.51 -19.82
CA LEU A 208 16.07 3.92 -20.11
C LEU A 208 16.02 5.37 -20.61
N ILE A 209 16.67 6.30 -19.91
CA ILE A 209 16.67 7.72 -20.29
C ILE A 209 17.70 7.99 -21.39
N GLY A 210 18.90 7.42 -21.26
CA GLY A 210 19.99 7.52 -22.22
C GLY A 210 21.17 8.37 -21.74
N THR A 211 22.23 8.34 -22.54
CA THR A 211 23.48 9.10 -22.33
C THR A 211 23.71 10.11 -23.46
N ALA A 212 24.35 11.22 -23.12
CA ALA A 212 24.86 12.19 -24.09
C ALA A 212 26.03 11.60 -24.90
N PRO A 213 26.46 12.26 -26.01
CA PRO A 213 27.55 11.75 -26.85
C PRO A 213 28.90 11.55 -26.16
N ASP A 214 29.15 12.25 -25.05
CA ASP A 214 30.35 12.10 -24.22
C ASP A 214 30.23 10.96 -23.18
N GLY A 215 29.12 10.22 -23.18
CA GLY A 215 28.83 9.14 -22.26
C GLY A 215 28.24 9.59 -20.91
N SER A 216 28.04 10.89 -20.69
CA SER A 216 27.40 11.38 -19.47
C SER A 216 25.88 11.09 -19.47
N PRO A 217 25.25 10.92 -18.29
CA PRO A 217 23.79 10.77 -18.20
C PRO A 217 23.07 11.98 -18.79
N VAL A 218 22.00 11.75 -19.57
CA VAL A 218 21.14 12.87 -20.02
C VAL A 218 20.39 13.46 -18.82
N GLU A 219 19.89 12.62 -17.93
CA GLU A 219 19.11 13.05 -16.78
C GLU A 219 19.98 13.72 -15.70
N HIS A 220 19.53 14.87 -15.19
CA HIS A 220 20.16 15.61 -14.12
C HIS A 220 19.15 16.02 -13.05
N LEU A 221 19.61 16.14 -11.81
CA LEU A 221 18.82 16.58 -10.66
C LEU A 221 19.27 17.97 -10.22
N ARG A 222 18.30 18.84 -9.92
CA ARG A 222 18.58 20.19 -9.46
C ARG A 222 18.76 20.24 -7.95
N LEU A 223 19.80 20.93 -7.50
CA LEU A 223 20.13 21.10 -6.08
C LEU A 223 20.32 22.57 -5.74
N ASP A 224 19.78 22.97 -4.59
CA ASP A 224 19.98 24.32 -4.04
C ASP A 224 21.35 24.47 -3.34
N ARG A 225 21.94 23.35 -2.93
CA ARG A 225 23.21 23.27 -2.18
C ARG A 225 24.12 22.22 -2.79
N ILE A 226 25.29 22.64 -3.25
CA ILE A 226 26.32 21.78 -3.84
C ILE A 226 27.62 21.99 -3.05
N LEU A 227 28.38 20.91 -2.86
CA LEU A 227 29.76 21.01 -2.36
C LEU A 227 30.73 20.79 -3.52
N GLU A 228 31.81 21.55 -3.50
CA GLU A 228 32.95 21.37 -4.40
C GLU A 228 34.12 20.72 -3.67
N ARG A 229 34.89 19.90 -4.39
CA ARG A 229 36.08 19.24 -3.86
C ARG A 229 37.23 20.24 -3.74
N LYS A 230 37.83 20.31 -2.55
CA LYS A 230 39.05 21.08 -2.30
C LYS A 230 40.21 20.53 -3.13
N GLN A 231 41.19 21.38 -3.43
CA GLN A 231 42.44 20.93 -4.04
C GLN A 231 43.24 20.07 -3.03
N GLY A 232 43.58 18.84 -3.43
CA GLY A 232 44.34 17.90 -2.60
C GLY A 232 43.86 16.44 -2.76
N PRO A 233 44.55 15.47 -2.13
CA PRO A 233 44.09 14.09 -2.09
C PRO A 233 42.79 13.96 -1.28
N VAL A 234 41.93 13.02 -1.68
CA VAL A 234 40.73 12.67 -0.89
C VAL A 234 41.17 11.83 0.30
N ASP A 235 40.68 12.17 1.49
CA ASP A 235 40.84 11.32 2.67
C ASP A 235 39.78 10.21 2.62
N PRO A 236 40.16 8.93 2.40
CA PRO A 236 39.19 7.85 2.32
C PRO A 236 38.49 7.57 3.66
N LEU A 237 39.08 7.97 4.80
CA LEU A 237 38.49 7.80 6.13
C LEU A 237 37.57 8.96 6.51
N ASN A 238 37.76 10.14 5.89
CA ASN A 238 36.90 11.29 6.06
C ASN A 238 36.68 12.06 4.76
N PRO A 239 35.93 11.49 3.80
CA PRO A 239 35.72 12.13 2.50
C PRO A 239 35.09 13.52 2.62
N ALA A 240 34.26 13.75 3.64
CA ALA A 240 33.63 15.03 3.93
C ALA A 240 34.65 16.18 4.06
N ALA A 241 35.82 15.93 4.66
CA ALA A 241 36.85 16.94 4.87
C ALA A 241 37.44 17.46 3.55
N SER A 242 37.36 16.66 2.49
CA SER A 242 37.82 17.01 1.14
C SER A 242 36.85 17.90 0.38
N TYR A 243 35.68 18.24 0.94
CA TYR A 243 34.69 19.12 0.32
C TYR A 243 34.48 20.42 1.10
N GLN A 244 34.03 21.45 0.39
CA GLN A 244 33.58 22.73 0.96
C GLN A 244 32.31 23.20 0.25
N PRO A 245 31.49 24.05 0.88
CA PRO A 245 30.36 24.66 0.21
C PRO A 245 30.79 25.39 -1.06
N GLU A 246 30.17 25.04 -2.19
CA GLU A 246 30.35 25.76 -3.45
C GLU A 246 29.81 27.20 -3.31
N PRO A 247 30.45 28.22 -3.92
CA PRO A 247 29.88 29.57 -3.92
C PRO A 247 28.48 29.58 -4.53
N GLN A 248 27.50 30.20 -3.84
CA GLN A 248 26.10 30.19 -4.28
C GLN A 248 25.90 30.69 -5.71
N ALA A 249 26.69 31.69 -6.15
CA ALA A 249 26.61 32.20 -7.53
C ALA A 249 26.98 31.11 -8.57
N THR A 250 27.92 30.23 -8.25
CA THR A 250 28.32 29.10 -9.08
C THR A 250 27.21 28.05 -9.11
N THR A 251 26.67 27.69 -7.93
CA THR A 251 25.53 26.75 -7.84
C THR A 251 24.32 27.26 -8.62
N THR A 252 23.95 28.53 -8.49
CA THR A 252 22.84 29.12 -9.25
C THR A 252 23.09 29.11 -10.77
N ALA A 253 24.34 29.23 -11.21
CA ALA A 253 24.69 29.22 -12.64
C ALA A 253 24.63 27.82 -13.27
N ASP A 254 24.94 26.76 -12.50
CA ASP A 254 24.85 25.37 -12.94
C ASP A 254 24.39 24.46 -11.78
N PRO A 255 23.10 24.47 -11.43
CA PRO A 255 22.58 23.78 -10.23
C PRO A 255 22.31 22.29 -10.45
N ASP A 256 22.54 21.80 -11.67
CA ASP A 256 22.08 20.49 -12.12
C ASP A 256 23.25 19.49 -12.09
N LEU A 257 23.17 18.46 -11.25
CA LEU A 257 24.14 17.36 -11.20
C LEU A 257 23.64 16.14 -11.98
N PRO A 258 24.52 15.39 -12.68
CA PRO A 258 24.13 14.16 -13.36
C PRO A 258 23.43 13.18 -12.41
N ALA A 259 22.30 12.63 -12.83
CA ALA A 259 21.56 11.62 -12.09
C ALA A 259 22.23 10.24 -12.25
N ASP A 260 23.44 10.10 -11.71
CA ASP A 260 24.19 8.85 -11.69
C ASP A 260 24.64 8.47 -10.28
N ARG A 261 25.17 7.25 -10.19
CA ARG A 261 25.76 6.69 -8.98
C ARG A 261 26.93 7.52 -8.42
N ARG A 262 27.69 8.22 -9.26
CA ARG A 262 28.88 8.98 -8.82
C ARG A 262 28.47 10.19 -8.02
N HIS A 263 27.41 10.87 -8.45
CA HIS A 263 26.87 12.03 -7.75
C HIS A 263 25.90 11.61 -6.66
N PHE A 264 25.10 10.56 -6.86
CA PHE A 264 24.09 10.07 -5.92
C PHE A 264 24.31 8.57 -5.61
N PRO A 265 25.35 8.20 -4.84
CA PRO A 265 25.70 6.81 -4.58
C PRO A 265 24.61 6.08 -3.78
N GLU A 266 24.51 4.77 -4.00
CA GLU A 266 23.70 3.90 -3.17
C GLU A 266 24.18 3.93 -1.70
N ASP A 267 23.27 3.61 -0.77
CA ASP A 267 23.47 3.53 0.69
C ASP A 267 23.73 4.87 1.39
N LEU A 268 23.76 5.99 0.66
CA LEU A 268 24.10 7.33 1.19
C LEU A 268 23.04 8.40 0.88
N ARG A 269 21.85 8.02 0.41
CA ARG A 269 20.85 8.98 -0.10
C ARG A 269 19.99 9.61 0.98
N LYS A 270 19.81 8.93 2.12
CA LYS A 270 18.97 9.41 3.24
C LYS A 270 19.31 10.84 3.73
N PRO A 271 20.58 11.22 3.97
CA PRO A 271 20.89 12.60 4.34
C PRO A 271 20.46 13.62 3.29
N CYS A 272 20.59 13.29 2.00
CA CYS A 272 20.19 14.15 0.90
C CYS A 272 18.66 14.33 0.86
N THR A 273 17.88 13.26 1.01
CA THR A 273 16.42 13.39 1.03
C THR A 273 15.90 14.13 2.27
N LEU A 274 16.46 13.86 3.45
CA LEU A 274 16.06 14.54 4.69
C LEU A 274 16.43 16.02 4.71
N ARG A 275 17.54 16.43 4.10
CA ARG A 275 18.10 17.80 4.25
C ARG A 275 18.01 18.64 3.00
N ASP A 276 18.20 18.08 1.81
CA ASP A 276 18.12 18.82 0.56
C ASP A 276 16.71 18.74 -0.05
N ALA A 277 16.02 17.60 0.07
CA ALA A 277 14.61 17.46 -0.37
C ALA A 277 13.57 17.77 0.74
N GLN A 278 14.01 17.84 2.01
CA GLN A 278 13.19 18.08 3.18
C GLN A 278 12.07 17.05 3.42
N PHE A 279 12.25 15.81 2.93
CA PHE A 279 11.36 14.70 3.26
C PHE A 279 11.49 14.30 4.74
N THR A 280 10.53 13.51 5.21
CA THR A 280 10.41 13.09 6.61
C THR A 280 10.67 11.61 6.82
N SER A 281 10.53 10.78 5.78
CA SER A 281 10.87 9.35 5.86
C SER A 281 12.31 9.17 6.33
N SER A 282 12.45 8.43 7.42
CA SER A 282 13.75 8.06 7.99
C SER A 282 14.10 6.61 7.74
N ASP A 283 13.26 5.90 6.99
CA ASP A 283 13.45 4.52 6.65
C ASP A 283 14.35 4.36 5.43
N GLY A 284 14.96 3.19 5.29
CA GLY A 284 15.92 2.91 4.25
C GLY A 284 17.22 3.74 4.30
N SER A 285 18.18 3.35 3.47
CA SER A 285 19.38 4.16 3.17
C SER A 285 19.34 4.76 1.75
N ASN A 286 18.35 4.34 0.95
CA ASN A 286 18.18 4.71 -0.46
C ASN A 286 16.80 5.27 -0.72
N HIS A 287 16.73 6.24 -1.62
CA HIS A 287 15.50 6.79 -2.16
C HIS A 287 15.64 6.96 -3.68
N MET A 288 14.56 6.76 -4.44
CA MET A 288 14.50 7.09 -5.87
C MET A 288 14.49 8.60 -6.05
N LEU A 289 15.35 9.12 -6.92
CA LEU A 289 15.49 10.55 -7.11
C LEU A 289 15.07 11.00 -8.51
N SER A 290 15.47 10.22 -9.52
CA SER A 290 15.30 10.56 -10.94
C SER A 290 14.12 9.83 -11.58
N LEU A 291 13.55 10.37 -12.67
CA LEU A 291 12.48 9.71 -13.43
C LEU A 291 12.94 8.34 -13.94
N GLY A 292 14.20 8.24 -14.40
CA GLY A 292 14.78 6.97 -14.82
C GLY A 292 14.79 5.92 -13.70
N GLU A 293 15.09 6.32 -12.47
CA GLU A 293 15.10 5.43 -11.30
C GLU A 293 13.68 4.97 -10.92
N PHE A 294 12.69 5.87 -10.89
CA PHE A 294 11.29 5.49 -10.67
C PHE A 294 10.77 4.55 -11.76
N ALA A 295 11.07 4.84 -13.03
CA ALA A 295 10.70 3.96 -14.15
C ALA A 295 11.36 2.58 -14.02
N ALA A 296 12.65 2.52 -13.69
CA ALA A 296 13.36 1.27 -13.45
C ALA A 296 12.72 0.46 -12.30
N LEU A 297 12.31 1.13 -11.21
CA LEU A 297 11.67 0.47 -10.08
C LEU A 297 10.34 -0.14 -10.48
N TYR A 298 9.44 0.62 -11.11
CA TYR A 298 8.17 0.08 -11.61
C TYR A 298 8.37 -1.09 -12.57
N LEU A 299 9.31 -0.98 -13.51
CA LEU A 299 9.55 -2.06 -14.47
C LEU A 299 10.09 -3.34 -13.80
N THR A 300 11.04 -3.21 -12.86
CA THR A 300 11.69 -4.37 -12.21
C THR A 300 10.81 -5.07 -11.17
N VAL A 301 9.76 -4.43 -10.65
CA VAL A 301 8.77 -5.10 -9.78
C VAL A 301 7.72 -5.90 -10.57
N TRP A 302 7.58 -5.67 -11.87
CA TRP A 302 6.63 -6.38 -12.74
C TRP A 302 7.29 -7.35 -13.74
N SER A 303 8.59 -7.25 -13.94
CA SER A 303 9.32 -7.97 -14.99
C SER A 303 10.67 -8.49 -14.50
N ASN A 304 10.93 -9.78 -14.71
CA ASN A 304 12.24 -10.39 -14.46
C ASN A 304 13.28 -10.05 -15.54
N ALA A 305 12.84 -9.57 -16.71
CA ALA A 305 13.68 -9.41 -17.90
C ALA A 305 14.72 -8.26 -17.81
N LEU A 306 14.65 -7.46 -16.74
CA LEU A 306 15.48 -6.26 -16.56
C LEU A 306 16.47 -6.35 -15.41
N TRP A 307 16.51 -7.49 -14.72
CA TRP A 307 17.45 -7.75 -13.62
C TRP A 307 18.83 -8.21 -14.11
N GLY A 308 18.88 -8.78 -15.31
CA GLY A 308 20.06 -9.40 -15.91
C GLY A 308 20.44 -10.73 -15.29
N THR A 309 21.59 -11.25 -15.72
CA THR A 309 22.21 -12.48 -15.19
C THR A 309 23.00 -12.23 -13.91
N GLU A 310 23.80 -11.16 -13.86
CA GLU A 310 24.64 -10.78 -12.72
C GLU A 310 24.20 -9.49 -12.03
N ILE A 311 24.55 -9.34 -10.76
CA ILE A 311 24.34 -8.08 -10.02
C ILE A 311 25.37 -7.04 -10.48
N PRO A 312 24.96 -5.87 -11.02
CA PRO A 312 25.89 -4.88 -11.52
C PRO A 312 26.91 -4.46 -10.46
N LEU A 313 28.19 -4.49 -10.83
CA LEU A 313 29.33 -4.02 -10.03
C LEU A 313 29.60 -4.78 -8.71
N VAL A 314 28.76 -5.75 -8.34
CA VAL A 314 28.93 -6.52 -7.10
C VAL A 314 29.69 -7.80 -7.37
N ARG A 315 30.64 -8.12 -6.49
CA ARG A 315 31.46 -9.33 -6.58
C ARG A 315 31.45 -10.09 -5.27
N PHE A 316 31.80 -11.36 -5.31
CA PHE A 316 32.07 -12.17 -4.12
C PHE A 316 33.55 -12.51 -4.04
N ALA A 317 34.18 -12.24 -2.89
CA ALA A 317 35.56 -12.61 -2.60
C ALA A 317 35.56 -13.87 -1.72
N PRO A 318 35.87 -15.07 -2.25
CA PRO A 318 35.76 -16.33 -1.48
C PRO A 318 36.80 -16.49 -0.39
N ASP A 319 38.00 -15.93 -0.60
CA ASP A 319 39.11 -15.98 0.35
C ASP A 319 39.35 -14.58 0.93
N PRO A 320 39.05 -14.36 2.22
CA PRO A 320 39.32 -13.08 2.89
C PRO A 320 40.78 -12.64 2.84
N SER A 321 41.72 -13.59 2.67
CA SER A 321 43.16 -13.31 2.55
C SER A 321 43.59 -12.90 1.13
N ARG A 322 42.72 -13.11 0.13
CA ARG A 322 42.91 -12.73 -1.27
C ARG A 322 41.69 -11.97 -1.80
N PRO A 323 41.39 -10.79 -1.24
CA PRO A 323 40.17 -10.03 -1.56
C PRO A 323 40.07 -9.61 -3.04
N GLN A 324 41.17 -9.64 -3.79
CA GLN A 324 41.20 -9.37 -5.23
C GLN A 324 40.70 -10.55 -6.08
N ASP A 325 40.72 -11.78 -5.56
CA ASP A 325 40.29 -12.98 -6.27
C ASP A 325 38.76 -13.07 -6.17
N THR A 326 38.06 -12.29 -7.00
CA THR A 326 36.59 -12.17 -6.92
C THR A 326 35.86 -12.80 -8.09
N VAL A 327 34.62 -13.25 -7.85
CA VAL A 327 33.71 -13.80 -8.86
C VAL A 327 32.42 -12.97 -8.95
N PRO A 328 31.76 -12.89 -10.11
CA PRO A 328 30.43 -12.29 -10.21
C PRO A 328 29.41 -13.03 -9.34
N ILE A 329 28.40 -12.30 -8.86
CA ILE A 329 27.23 -12.89 -8.21
C ILE A 329 26.09 -12.96 -9.23
N LEU A 330 25.58 -14.17 -9.45
CA LEU A 330 24.46 -14.41 -10.37
C LEU A 330 23.12 -14.36 -9.62
N TRP A 331 22.07 -13.90 -10.28
CA TRP A 331 20.72 -13.90 -9.71
C TRP A 331 20.12 -15.30 -9.64
N ALA A 332 20.31 -16.11 -10.69
CA ALA A 332 19.76 -17.46 -10.81
C ALA A 332 20.51 -18.52 -9.99
N ASP A 333 21.63 -18.16 -9.35
CA ASP A 333 22.39 -19.09 -8.51
C ASP A 333 21.76 -19.23 -7.12
N ASP A 334 21.17 -20.40 -6.88
CA ASP A 334 20.47 -20.74 -5.64
C ASP A 334 21.37 -21.24 -4.52
N SER A 335 22.67 -21.40 -4.79
CA SER A 335 23.61 -21.77 -3.75
C SER A 335 23.79 -20.65 -2.73
N GLU A 336 23.81 -21.03 -1.44
CA GLU A 336 24.22 -20.10 -0.40
C GLU A 336 25.69 -19.74 -0.61
N LEU A 337 26.00 -18.44 -0.56
CA LEU A 337 27.39 -17.99 -0.62
C LEU A 337 28.18 -18.62 0.53
N PRO A 338 29.41 -19.11 0.30
CA PRO A 338 30.25 -19.67 1.35
C PRO A 338 30.34 -18.77 2.58
N GLU A 339 30.36 -19.37 3.78
CA GLU A 339 30.54 -18.63 5.04
C GLU A 339 31.88 -17.88 5.06
N ALA A 340 32.93 -18.50 4.52
CA ALA A 340 34.20 -17.84 4.27
C ALA A 340 34.07 -16.84 3.10
N GLY A 341 34.68 -15.66 3.25
CA GLY A 341 34.63 -14.62 2.25
C GLY A 341 33.57 -13.55 2.50
N GLY A 342 33.33 -12.68 1.53
CA GLY A 342 32.37 -11.58 1.65
C GLY A 342 31.94 -10.97 0.33
N ILE A 343 30.81 -10.28 0.37
CA ILE A 343 30.29 -9.48 -0.74
C ILE A 343 31.11 -8.19 -0.82
N VAL A 344 31.74 -7.98 -1.98
CA VAL A 344 32.51 -6.79 -2.30
C VAL A 344 31.60 -5.84 -3.06
N MET A 345 31.28 -4.73 -2.39
CA MET A 345 30.59 -3.60 -3.01
C MET A 345 31.59 -2.75 -3.81
N PRO A 346 31.16 -2.14 -4.91
CA PRO A 346 32.02 -1.24 -5.67
C PRO A 346 32.39 0.02 -4.87
N ASP A 347 33.63 0.50 -5.04
CA ASP A 347 34.13 1.66 -4.31
C ASP A 347 33.30 2.93 -4.62
N PRO A 348 33.08 3.80 -3.62
CA PRO A 348 32.43 5.09 -3.85
C PRO A 348 33.35 6.00 -4.67
N GLU A 349 32.76 6.72 -5.62
CA GLU A 349 33.46 7.75 -6.38
C GLU A 349 33.27 9.12 -5.72
N PHE A 350 34.31 9.96 -5.80
CA PHE A 350 34.31 11.31 -5.20
C PHE A 350 34.47 12.37 -6.31
N PRO A 351 33.40 12.67 -7.06
CA PRO A 351 33.45 13.64 -8.17
C PRO A 351 33.72 15.06 -7.66
N PRO A 352 34.12 15.99 -8.55
CA PRO A 352 34.43 17.36 -8.16
C PRO A 352 33.28 18.11 -7.49
N ARG A 353 32.03 17.76 -7.80
CA ARG A 353 30.81 18.39 -7.27
C ARG A 353 29.85 17.29 -6.78
N ILE A 354 29.19 17.52 -5.65
CA ILE A 354 28.25 16.58 -5.02
C ILE A 354 27.11 17.34 -4.31
N ALA A 355 26.03 16.65 -3.96
CA ALA A 355 24.96 17.25 -3.16
C ALA A 355 25.47 17.70 -1.78
N GLY A 356 24.93 18.83 -1.32
CA GLY A 356 25.24 19.47 -0.04
C GLY A 356 25.25 18.54 1.15
N SER A 357 24.32 17.59 1.19
CA SER A 357 24.05 16.80 2.39
C SER A 357 24.69 15.42 2.42
N PHE A 358 25.33 14.94 1.34
CA PHE A 358 25.88 13.58 1.30
C PHE A 358 26.89 13.28 2.40
N TYR A 359 27.69 14.26 2.79
CA TYR A 359 28.74 14.08 3.79
C TYR A 359 28.71 15.15 4.88
N VAL A 360 27.65 15.96 4.92
CA VAL A 360 27.47 17.00 5.92
C VAL A 360 26.49 16.49 6.95
N ALA A 361 26.92 15.61 7.85
CA ALA A 361 26.28 15.42 9.15
C ALA A 361 27.36 15.38 10.24
N PRO A 362 27.28 16.27 11.26
CA PRO A 362 28.32 16.43 12.27
C PRO A 362 28.14 15.44 13.42
N THR A 363 29.15 14.63 13.68
CA THR A 363 29.45 14.17 15.05
C THR A 363 30.94 14.34 15.28
N THR A 364 31.27 15.34 16.10
CA THR A 364 32.50 15.48 16.89
C THR A 364 33.66 14.62 16.42
N ALA A 365 34.67 15.20 15.75
CA ALA A 365 35.99 14.63 15.51
C ALA A 365 36.09 13.14 15.88
N GLN A 366 35.41 12.27 15.12
CA GLN A 366 35.38 10.87 15.50
C GLN A 366 36.79 10.39 15.26
N THR A 367 37.43 9.98 16.34
CA THR A 367 38.66 9.20 16.21
C THR A 367 38.33 8.07 15.24
N PRO A 368 39.17 7.80 14.22
CA PRO A 368 38.92 6.71 13.29
C PRO A 368 38.54 5.46 14.09
N PRO A 369 37.49 4.71 13.67
CA PRO A 369 37.06 3.54 14.41
C PRO A 369 38.26 2.62 14.64
N SER A 370 38.33 2.00 15.81
CA SER A 370 39.39 1.03 16.07
C SER A 370 39.34 -0.07 14.99
N PRO A 371 40.45 -0.73 14.66
CA PRO A 371 40.42 -1.83 13.70
C PRO A 371 39.39 -2.91 14.03
N ALA A 372 39.11 -3.13 15.32
CA ALA A 372 38.09 -4.07 15.79
C ALA A 372 36.66 -3.58 15.48
N ASP A 373 36.37 -2.30 15.69
CA ASP A 373 35.05 -1.72 15.39
C ASP A 373 34.80 -1.66 13.89
N ALA A 374 35.82 -1.31 13.10
CA ALA A 374 35.76 -1.34 11.64
C ALA A 374 35.50 -2.76 11.12
N GLN A 375 36.18 -3.77 11.67
CA GLN A 375 35.95 -5.17 11.33
C GLN A 375 34.53 -5.62 11.70
N ALA A 376 34.04 -5.26 12.89
CA ALA A 376 32.69 -5.60 13.33
C ALA A 376 31.61 -4.96 12.45
N ALA A 377 31.81 -3.70 12.04
CA ALA A 377 30.93 -3.00 11.10
C ALA A 377 30.92 -3.66 9.72
N ALA A 378 32.10 -4.08 9.21
CA ALA A 378 32.21 -4.81 7.95
C ALA A 378 31.46 -6.15 8.00
N VAL A 379 31.63 -6.94 9.07
CA VAL A 379 30.89 -8.20 9.28
C VAL A 379 29.37 -7.97 9.33
N LYS A 380 28.93 -6.93 10.03
CA LYS A 380 27.50 -6.56 10.10
C LYS A 380 26.96 -6.17 8.73
N ARG A 381 27.72 -5.41 7.94
CA ARG A 381 27.36 -4.97 6.58
C ARG A 381 27.27 -6.17 5.63
N ASP A 382 28.27 -7.03 5.61
CA ASP A 382 28.27 -8.25 4.80
C ASP A 382 27.06 -9.15 5.13
N GLY A 383 26.78 -9.37 6.43
CA GLY A 383 25.61 -10.10 6.85
C GLY A 383 24.27 -9.46 6.41
N ALA A 384 24.19 -8.13 6.32
CA ALA A 384 23.02 -7.44 5.77
C ALA A 384 22.90 -7.62 4.25
N LEU A 385 24.01 -7.53 3.51
CA LEU A 385 24.04 -7.76 2.06
C LEU A 385 23.67 -9.21 1.70
N ARG A 386 24.16 -10.20 2.44
CA ARG A 386 23.79 -11.61 2.25
C ARG A 386 22.30 -11.84 2.45
N ARG A 387 21.69 -11.19 3.45
CA ARG A 387 20.23 -11.21 3.65
C ARG A 387 19.49 -10.54 2.50
N GLN A 388 19.90 -9.35 2.07
CA GLN A 388 19.30 -8.66 0.92
C GLN A 388 19.38 -9.53 -0.35
N LEU A 389 20.53 -10.14 -0.61
CA LEU A 389 20.73 -11.02 -1.76
C LEU A 389 19.73 -12.18 -1.77
N LYS A 390 19.62 -12.90 -0.65
CA LYS A 390 18.65 -14.01 -0.51
C LYS A 390 17.22 -13.54 -0.80
N VAL A 391 16.81 -12.43 -0.20
CA VAL A 391 15.45 -11.91 -0.33
C VAL A 391 15.14 -11.45 -1.76
N LEU A 392 16.08 -10.77 -2.42
CA LEU A 392 15.90 -10.27 -3.78
C LEU A 392 15.93 -11.39 -4.82
N ARG A 393 16.74 -12.44 -4.64
CA ARG A 393 16.71 -13.64 -5.48
C ARG A 393 15.33 -14.30 -5.46
N GLU A 394 14.75 -14.49 -4.27
CA GLU A 394 13.40 -15.06 -4.13
C GLU A 394 12.33 -14.16 -4.75
N PHE A 395 12.43 -12.84 -4.59
CA PHE A 395 11.53 -11.89 -5.25
C PHE A 395 11.62 -12.01 -6.78
N HIS A 396 12.84 -12.01 -7.33
CA HIS A 396 13.10 -12.11 -8.78
C HIS A 396 12.54 -13.40 -9.38
N LYS A 397 12.68 -14.55 -8.70
CA LYS A 397 12.07 -15.84 -9.11
C LYS A 397 10.54 -15.82 -9.13
N GLY A 398 9.91 -15.00 -8.31
CA GLY A 398 8.45 -14.87 -8.26
C GLY A 398 7.86 -14.03 -9.40
N LEU A 399 8.65 -13.17 -10.04
CA LEU A 399 8.18 -12.22 -11.06
C LEU A 399 7.52 -12.87 -12.30
N PRO A 400 7.98 -14.01 -12.84
CA PRO A 400 7.31 -14.68 -13.97
C PRO A 400 5.85 -15.05 -13.64
N LYS A 401 5.58 -15.49 -12.40
CA LYS A 401 4.22 -15.80 -11.93
C LYS A 401 3.38 -14.53 -11.83
N VAL A 402 3.95 -13.44 -11.30
CA VAL A 402 3.29 -12.13 -11.24
C VAL A 402 2.97 -11.60 -12.64
N GLN A 403 3.89 -11.72 -13.60
CA GLN A 403 3.66 -11.34 -14.99
C GLN A 403 2.48 -12.11 -15.61
N ARG A 404 2.40 -13.43 -15.37
CA ARG A 404 1.28 -14.25 -15.83
C ARG A 404 -0.06 -13.82 -15.20
N VAL A 405 -0.08 -13.48 -13.92
CA VAL A 405 -1.27 -12.93 -13.25
C VAL A 405 -1.71 -11.61 -13.87
N LEU A 406 -0.79 -10.65 -14.01
CA LEU A 406 -1.06 -9.32 -14.57
C LEU A 406 -1.53 -9.37 -16.03
N ALA A 407 -1.12 -10.38 -16.81
CA ALA A 407 -1.60 -10.61 -18.16
C ALA A 407 -3.02 -11.23 -18.22
N ASN A 408 -3.53 -11.82 -17.12
CA ASN A 408 -4.79 -12.58 -17.13
C ASN A 408 -5.89 -12.01 -16.21
N VAL A 409 -5.60 -10.99 -15.40
CA VAL A 409 -6.57 -10.40 -14.48
C VAL A 409 -6.59 -8.88 -14.67
N PRO A 410 -7.76 -8.27 -14.98
CA PRO A 410 -7.92 -6.82 -14.99
C PRO A 410 -7.45 -6.22 -13.67
N THR A 411 -6.40 -5.42 -13.73
CA THR A 411 -5.70 -4.92 -12.55
C THR A 411 -5.86 -3.41 -12.43
N TYR A 412 -6.27 -2.97 -11.24
CA TYR A 412 -6.46 -1.57 -10.87
C TYR A 412 -5.52 -1.23 -9.71
N MET A 413 -4.86 -0.08 -9.77
CA MET A 413 -3.80 0.32 -8.83
C MET A 413 -4.10 1.70 -8.24
N ILE A 414 -3.70 1.97 -7.00
CA ILE A 414 -4.00 3.23 -6.29
C ILE A 414 -2.70 3.87 -5.83
N LEU A 415 -2.62 5.21 -5.94
CA LEU A 415 -1.48 6.00 -5.47
C LEU A 415 -1.42 5.94 -3.95
N ASP A 416 -0.28 5.52 -3.44
CA ASP A 416 0.00 5.52 -2.02
C ASP A 416 1.26 6.31 -1.68
N ASP A 417 1.62 6.35 -0.41
CA ASP A 417 2.77 7.13 0.05
C ASP A 417 4.11 6.59 -0.43
N HIS A 418 4.36 5.27 -0.34
CA HIS A 418 5.62 4.68 -0.76
C HIS A 418 5.84 4.68 -2.28
N ASP A 419 4.86 5.11 -3.09
CA ASP A 419 5.10 5.51 -4.49
C ASP A 419 5.96 6.79 -4.60
N VAL A 420 6.01 7.60 -3.53
CA VAL A 420 6.79 8.85 -3.42
C VAL A 420 7.76 8.79 -2.25
N THR A 421 7.25 8.84 -1.03
CA THR A 421 7.92 8.78 0.28
C THR A 421 6.84 8.63 1.33
N ASP A 422 7.15 7.89 2.40
CA ASP A 422 6.28 7.68 3.57
C ASP A 422 5.57 8.97 4.01
N ASP A 423 4.24 8.89 4.00
CA ASP A 423 3.26 9.96 4.19
C ASP A 423 3.52 11.30 3.46
N PHE A 424 3.70 11.30 2.13
CA PHE A 424 3.80 12.58 1.40
C PHE A 424 2.51 13.44 1.54
N PHE A 425 2.67 14.76 1.56
CA PHE A 425 1.61 15.71 1.94
C PHE A 425 1.01 15.48 3.34
N LEU A 426 1.80 14.95 4.28
CA LEU A 426 1.43 14.72 5.69
C LEU A 426 0.70 15.89 6.35
N ASN A 427 1.24 17.11 6.24
CA ASN A 427 0.63 18.30 6.84
C ASN A 427 1.10 19.58 6.13
N PRO A 428 0.49 20.75 6.42
CA PRO A 428 0.85 21.99 5.75
C PRO A 428 2.34 22.36 5.88
N ILE A 429 3.00 22.06 7.01
CA ILE A 429 4.42 22.37 7.19
C ILE A 429 5.33 21.47 6.35
N TRP A 430 5.01 20.18 6.20
CA TRP A 430 5.68 19.27 5.26
C TRP A 430 5.59 19.81 3.84
N ARG A 431 4.36 20.17 3.42
CA ARG A 431 4.09 20.69 2.08
C ARG A 431 4.90 21.95 1.79
N ASP A 432 4.92 22.90 2.73
CA ASP A 432 5.68 24.14 2.57
C ASP A 432 7.19 23.89 2.40
N ARG A 433 7.76 22.97 3.20
CA ARG A 433 9.20 22.69 3.17
C ARG A 433 9.63 21.97 1.92
N VAL A 434 8.94 20.88 1.56
CA VAL A 434 9.28 20.10 0.38
C VAL A 434 9.14 20.94 -0.88
N LEU A 435 8.01 21.64 -1.02
CA LEU A 435 7.71 22.44 -2.22
C LEU A 435 8.47 23.77 -2.28
N THR A 436 9.37 24.07 -1.35
CA THR A 436 10.30 25.21 -1.43
C THR A 436 11.73 24.80 -1.80
N THR A 437 12.03 23.51 -1.82
CA THR A 437 13.31 22.99 -2.33
C THR A 437 13.18 22.56 -3.78
N GLN A 438 14.26 22.69 -4.55
CA GLN A 438 14.28 22.22 -5.95
C GLN A 438 14.28 20.70 -6.01
N LEU A 439 15.11 20.05 -5.17
CA LEU A 439 15.20 18.60 -5.16
C LEU A 439 13.89 17.94 -4.73
N GLY A 440 13.22 18.44 -3.68
CA GLY A 440 11.94 17.91 -3.22
C GLY A 440 10.85 18.00 -4.29
N GLN A 441 10.78 19.12 -5.03
CA GLN A 441 9.86 19.26 -6.16
C GLN A 441 10.20 18.35 -7.34
N ASP A 442 11.49 18.21 -7.68
CA ASP A 442 11.94 17.33 -8.75
C ASP A 442 11.59 15.86 -8.45
N ILE A 443 11.89 15.38 -7.22
CA ILE A 443 11.56 14.00 -6.79
C ILE A 443 10.04 13.78 -6.81
N LEU A 444 9.27 14.67 -6.20
CA LEU A 444 7.80 14.55 -6.15
C LEU A 444 7.19 14.53 -7.55
N ARG A 445 7.67 15.38 -8.48
CA ARG A 445 7.21 15.40 -9.87
C ARG A 445 7.53 14.08 -10.56
N ASN A 446 8.77 13.60 -10.40
CA ASN A 446 9.22 12.36 -11.04
C ASN A 446 8.42 11.14 -10.54
N ALA A 447 8.13 11.09 -9.23
CA ALA A 447 7.32 10.06 -8.61
C ALA A 447 5.87 10.07 -9.14
N MET A 448 5.20 11.23 -9.06
CA MET A 448 3.81 11.38 -9.50
C MET A 448 3.64 11.16 -11.02
N LEU A 449 4.62 11.59 -11.82
CA LEU A 449 4.63 11.30 -13.26
C LEU A 449 4.78 9.79 -13.51
N SER A 450 5.62 9.11 -12.75
CA SER A 450 5.80 7.66 -12.88
C SER A 450 4.52 6.92 -12.49
N TYR A 451 3.89 7.26 -11.36
CA TYR A 451 2.58 6.69 -11.02
C TYR A 451 1.56 6.91 -12.14
N ALA A 452 1.49 8.13 -12.70
CA ALA A 452 0.56 8.45 -13.78
C ALA A 452 0.74 7.53 -15.01
N LEU A 453 1.99 7.26 -15.40
CA LEU A 453 2.32 6.54 -16.63
C LEU A 453 2.34 5.02 -16.50
N PHE A 454 2.71 4.51 -15.31
CA PHE A 454 2.86 3.08 -15.04
C PHE A 454 1.62 2.47 -14.37
N GLN A 455 0.73 3.27 -13.80
CA GLN A 455 -0.45 2.80 -13.08
C GLN A 455 -1.74 3.50 -13.53
N ASP A 456 -1.86 4.82 -13.32
CA ASP A 456 -3.13 5.54 -13.50
C ASP A 456 -3.65 5.52 -14.94
N TRP A 457 -2.75 5.57 -15.93
CA TRP A 457 -3.13 5.51 -17.34
C TRP A 457 -4.00 4.30 -17.67
N GLY A 458 -3.67 3.13 -17.12
CA GLY A 458 -4.50 1.94 -17.29
C GLY A 458 -5.76 1.91 -16.43
N ASN A 459 -5.83 2.65 -15.33
CA ASN A 459 -7.06 2.76 -14.54
C ASN A 459 -8.12 3.56 -15.30
N VAL A 460 -7.73 4.64 -16.00
CA VAL A 460 -8.64 5.59 -16.67
C VAL A 460 -8.17 5.96 -18.08
N PRO A 461 -8.01 5.00 -19.01
CA PRO A 461 -7.41 5.25 -20.32
C PRO A 461 -8.11 6.33 -21.14
N LEU A 462 -9.43 6.49 -20.99
CA LEU A 462 -10.21 7.50 -21.71
C LEU A 462 -9.99 8.92 -21.20
N ASP A 463 -9.65 9.11 -19.92
CA ASP A 463 -9.38 10.43 -19.35
C ASP A 463 -8.10 11.03 -19.91
N TYR A 464 -7.19 10.19 -20.40
CA TYR A 464 -5.93 10.59 -21.05
C TYR A 464 -6.11 11.06 -22.51
N LEU A 465 -7.34 11.02 -23.04
CA LEU A 465 -7.67 11.55 -24.37
C LEU A 465 -7.96 13.06 -24.37
N GLY A 466 -8.19 13.67 -23.19
CA GLY A 466 -8.44 15.11 -23.05
C GLY A 466 -8.00 15.71 -21.71
N GLY A 467 -8.15 17.02 -21.57
CA GLY A 467 -7.91 17.73 -20.32
C GLY A 467 -6.47 17.64 -19.78
N PRO A 468 -6.28 17.80 -18.45
CA PRO A 468 -4.96 17.80 -17.82
C PRO A 468 -4.16 16.50 -18.02
N LYS A 469 -4.81 15.33 -18.08
CA LYS A 469 -4.14 14.04 -18.27
C LYS A 469 -3.58 13.89 -19.70
N ALA A 470 -4.29 14.38 -20.72
CA ALA A 470 -3.75 14.46 -22.08
C ALA A 470 -2.58 15.46 -22.20
N GLU A 471 -2.64 16.58 -21.47
CA GLU A 471 -1.54 17.54 -21.41
C GLU A 471 -0.28 16.88 -20.81
N LEU A 472 -0.43 16.07 -19.76
CA LEU A 472 0.67 15.29 -19.18
C LEU A 472 1.35 14.38 -20.22
N LEU A 473 0.59 13.66 -21.06
CA LEU A 473 1.17 12.83 -22.13
C LEU A 473 1.88 13.65 -23.21
N THR A 474 1.50 14.92 -23.39
CA THR A 474 2.19 15.82 -24.32
C THR A 474 3.50 16.36 -23.72
N LEU A 475 3.54 16.55 -22.40
CA LEU A 475 4.70 17.10 -21.68
C LEU A 475 5.76 16.03 -21.35
N ALA A 476 5.37 14.80 -21.02
CA ALA A 476 6.30 13.76 -20.58
C ALA A 476 7.42 13.48 -21.60
N PRO A 477 7.16 13.35 -22.92
CA PRO A 477 8.23 13.16 -23.92
C PRO A 477 9.16 14.36 -24.09
N ARG A 478 8.71 15.54 -23.68
CA ARG A 478 9.49 16.78 -23.77
C ARG A 478 10.52 16.92 -22.66
N LEU A 479 10.42 16.13 -21.58
CA LEU A 479 11.44 16.13 -20.53
C LEU A 479 12.81 15.72 -21.09
N PHE A 480 12.85 14.72 -21.97
CA PHE A 480 14.08 14.19 -22.56
C PHE A 480 13.93 14.03 -24.08
N PRO A 481 13.90 15.14 -24.85
CA PRO A 481 13.70 15.06 -26.29
C PRO A 481 14.84 14.29 -26.97
N SER A 482 14.57 13.72 -28.14
CA SER A 482 15.57 12.95 -28.88
C SER A 482 16.83 13.79 -29.16
N GLY A 483 18.00 13.28 -28.80
CA GLY A 483 19.29 13.98 -28.96
C GLY A 483 19.61 15.01 -27.88
N ALA A 484 18.81 15.13 -26.81
CA ALA A 484 19.15 15.97 -25.66
C ALA A 484 20.46 15.50 -25.00
N ALA A 485 21.35 16.44 -24.70
CA ALA A 485 22.56 16.17 -23.92
C ALA A 485 22.36 16.35 -22.41
N LYS A 486 21.33 17.10 -22.00
CA LYS A 486 20.99 17.41 -20.61
C LYS A 486 19.48 17.60 -20.48
N GLY A 487 18.88 17.05 -19.43
CA GLY A 487 17.47 17.23 -19.08
C GLY A 487 17.25 17.08 -17.56
N PRO A 488 16.01 17.24 -17.07
CA PRO A 488 14.79 17.47 -17.87
C PRO A 488 14.70 18.87 -18.49
N ASP A 489 13.96 19.01 -19.59
CA ASP A 489 13.51 20.33 -20.09
C ASP A 489 12.68 21.03 -19.02
N ARG A 490 13.17 22.17 -18.53
CA ARG A 490 12.60 22.85 -17.37
C ARG A 490 11.21 23.41 -17.63
N THR A 491 10.91 23.83 -18.86
CA THR A 491 9.57 24.33 -19.18
C THR A 491 8.53 23.22 -19.05
N ALA A 492 8.82 22.03 -19.57
CA ALA A 492 7.96 20.87 -19.42
C ALA A 492 7.89 20.40 -17.96
N ALA A 493 9.02 20.35 -17.26
CA ALA A 493 9.11 19.94 -15.87
C ALA A 493 8.30 20.83 -14.93
N ASP A 494 8.42 22.15 -15.06
CA ASP A 494 7.70 23.12 -14.23
C ASP A 494 6.19 23.06 -14.50
N ARG A 495 5.80 22.89 -15.77
CA ARG A 495 4.38 22.74 -16.11
C ARG A 495 3.78 21.45 -15.55
N LEU A 496 4.52 20.34 -15.59
CA LEU A 496 4.11 19.09 -14.94
C LEU A 496 3.96 19.28 -13.42
N ALA A 497 4.90 19.96 -12.77
CA ALA A 497 4.80 20.29 -11.35
C ALA A 497 3.53 21.11 -11.02
N THR A 498 3.16 22.08 -11.86
CA THR A 498 1.88 22.81 -11.72
C THR A 498 0.66 21.90 -11.92
N LEU A 499 0.69 20.94 -12.84
CA LEU A 499 -0.42 19.98 -13.01
C LEU A 499 -0.60 19.09 -11.77
N PHE A 500 0.48 18.79 -11.06
CA PHE A 500 0.46 18.10 -9.76
C PHE A 500 0.19 19.04 -8.57
N GLY A 501 0.04 20.34 -8.82
CA GLY A 501 -0.30 21.35 -7.82
C GLY A 501 0.88 21.77 -6.93
N HIS A 502 2.13 21.63 -7.36
CA HIS A 502 3.32 22.00 -6.57
C HIS A 502 3.38 23.49 -6.21
N ASP A 503 2.66 24.33 -6.95
CA ASP A 503 2.48 25.76 -6.74
C ASP A 503 1.34 26.09 -5.74
N LEU A 504 0.55 25.11 -5.33
CA LEU A 504 -0.55 25.29 -4.38
C LEU A 504 -0.08 25.15 -2.93
N ARG A 505 -0.68 25.92 -2.02
CA ARG A 505 -0.39 25.94 -0.59
C ARG A 505 -1.68 25.88 0.22
N ASN A 506 -1.66 25.13 1.32
CA ASN A 506 -2.79 25.06 2.25
C ASN A 506 -2.97 26.42 2.95
N GLN A 507 -4.21 26.88 3.04
CA GLN A 507 -4.57 28.13 3.71
C GLN A 507 -5.26 27.86 5.05
N PRO A 508 -4.96 28.60 6.12
CA PRO A 508 -5.66 28.44 7.39
C PRO A 508 -7.13 28.86 7.26
N THR A 509 -8.02 28.12 7.92
CA THR A 509 -9.45 28.42 8.02
C THR A 509 -9.78 29.09 9.36
N PRO A 510 -10.92 29.81 9.49
CA PRO A 510 -11.27 30.55 10.71
C PRO A 510 -11.37 29.72 11.99
N ASP A 511 -11.61 28.43 11.86
CA ASP A 511 -11.71 27.44 12.96
C ASP A 511 -10.35 26.83 13.35
N GLY A 512 -9.24 27.32 12.79
CA GLY A 512 -7.87 26.87 13.11
C GLY A 512 -7.40 25.64 12.33
N ARG A 513 -8.23 25.12 11.42
CA ARG A 513 -7.87 24.05 10.48
C ARG A 513 -7.16 24.62 9.24
N TYR A 514 -6.84 23.76 8.27
CA TYR A 514 -6.26 24.17 7.00
C TYR A 514 -7.07 23.59 5.83
N ALA A 515 -7.37 24.44 4.84
CA ALA A 515 -8.09 24.06 3.63
C ALA A 515 -7.25 23.11 2.77
N SER A 516 -7.91 22.13 2.16
CA SER A 516 -7.29 21.26 1.17
C SER A 516 -6.94 22.04 -0.10
N VAL A 517 -5.95 21.55 -0.84
CA VAL A 517 -5.62 22.08 -2.17
C VAL A 517 -6.35 21.27 -3.24
N ARG A 518 -6.57 21.87 -4.42
CA ARG A 518 -7.19 21.19 -5.56
C ARG A 518 -6.25 21.21 -6.77
N PRO A 519 -5.35 20.21 -6.91
CA PRO A 519 -4.50 20.07 -8.08
C PRO A 519 -5.33 19.89 -9.36
N PRO A 520 -4.81 20.30 -10.54
CA PRO A 520 -5.47 20.02 -11.83
C PRO A 520 -5.65 18.53 -12.13
N LEU A 521 -4.72 17.68 -11.70
CA LEU A 521 -4.79 16.22 -11.85
C LEU A 521 -5.46 15.56 -10.63
N THR A 522 -6.25 14.52 -10.90
CA THR A 522 -6.93 13.71 -9.88
C THR A 522 -6.68 12.22 -10.10
N TRP A 523 -6.65 11.46 -9.00
CA TRP A 523 -6.23 10.05 -9.00
C TRP A 523 -7.33 9.06 -8.59
N HIS A 524 -8.49 9.55 -8.17
CA HIS A 524 -9.66 8.71 -7.93
C HIS A 524 -10.26 8.23 -9.25
N PHE A 525 -10.89 7.06 -9.25
CA PHE A 525 -11.56 6.52 -10.43
C PHE A 525 -12.76 5.65 -10.06
N THR A 526 -13.62 5.42 -11.04
CA THR A 526 -14.81 4.57 -10.91
C THR A 526 -14.79 3.46 -11.94
N ILE A 527 -15.19 2.26 -11.51
CA ILE A 527 -15.41 1.09 -12.36
C ILE A 527 -16.86 0.65 -12.14
N ASP A 528 -17.57 0.48 -13.24
CA ASP A 528 -18.95 0.00 -13.22
C ASP A 528 -19.03 -1.48 -13.57
N GLY A 529 -19.63 -2.25 -12.66
CA GLY A 529 -20.06 -3.61 -12.93
C GLY A 529 -21.58 -3.71 -13.09
N PRO A 530 -22.11 -4.91 -13.39
CA PRO A 530 -23.54 -5.08 -13.69
C PRO A 530 -24.48 -4.69 -12.55
N LYS A 531 -24.11 -4.98 -11.30
CA LYS A 531 -24.86 -4.58 -10.09
C LYS A 531 -23.97 -4.07 -8.95
N HIS A 532 -22.72 -3.74 -9.24
CA HIS A 532 -21.85 -3.05 -8.29
C HIS A 532 -21.23 -1.84 -8.98
N ARG A 533 -20.87 -0.84 -8.18
CA ARG A 533 -19.96 0.22 -8.60
C ARG A 533 -18.77 0.20 -7.67
N ALA A 534 -17.57 0.10 -8.20
CA ALA A 534 -16.35 0.27 -7.43
C ALA A 534 -15.83 1.70 -7.62
N ILE A 535 -15.48 2.36 -6.52
CA ILE A 535 -14.79 3.66 -6.51
C ILE A 535 -13.46 3.50 -5.79
N ALA A 536 -12.37 4.00 -6.37
CA ALA A 536 -11.08 4.06 -5.72
C ALA A 536 -10.81 5.50 -5.27
N LEU A 537 -10.47 5.67 -3.99
CA LEU A 537 -10.23 6.97 -3.39
C LEU A 537 -8.76 7.41 -3.56
N ASP A 538 -8.58 8.72 -3.65
CA ASP A 538 -7.30 9.42 -3.53
C ASP A 538 -7.19 10.02 -2.12
N ASN A 539 -6.46 9.31 -1.26
CA ASN A 539 -6.21 9.67 0.14
C ASN A 539 -4.93 10.51 0.33
N ARG A 540 -4.14 10.73 -0.72
CA ARG A 540 -2.80 11.32 -0.56
C ARG A 540 -2.76 12.76 -1.07
N THR A 541 -3.47 13.11 -2.14
CA THR A 541 -3.29 14.45 -2.76
C THR A 541 -4.28 15.53 -2.33
N ARG A 542 -5.45 15.14 -1.79
CA ARG A 542 -6.52 16.05 -1.36
C ARG A 542 -6.99 15.77 0.07
N ARG A 543 -6.03 15.82 0.99
CA ARG A 543 -6.19 15.55 2.43
C ARG A 543 -6.94 16.64 3.19
N SER A 544 -7.51 16.28 4.33
CA SER A 544 -7.93 17.24 5.36
C SER A 544 -6.80 17.49 6.35
N TYR A 545 -6.79 18.67 6.97
CA TYR A 545 -5.74 19.08 7.88
C TYR A 545 -6.35 19.75 9.11
N ALA A 546 -6.38 19.04 10.23
CA ALA A 546 -6.92 19.55 11.49
C ALA A 546 -6.05 20.66 12.10
N SER A 547 -4.75 20.68 11.79
CA SER A 547 -3.81 21.72 12.23
C SER A 547 -2.59 21.80 11.30
N ARG A 548 -1.68 22.73 11.58
CA ARG A 548 -0.48 22.97 10.76
C ARG A 548 0.55 21.84 10.80
N ASN A 549 0.73 21.24 11.97
CA ASN A 549 1.78 20.27 12.28
C ASN A 549 1.25 19.04 13.02
N GLY A 550 -0.07 18.89 13.10
CA GLY A 550 -0.70 17.69 13.65
C GLY A 550 -0.73 16.54 12.64
N PRO A 551 -1.31 15.40 13.04
CA PRO A 551 -1.47 14.27 12.15
C PRO A 551 -2.36 14.65 10.94
N PRO A 552 -2.10 14.05 9.77
CA PRO A 552 -2.93 14.20 8.57
C PRO A 552 -4.35 13.72 8.84
N GLY A 553 -5.32 14.36 8.19
CA GLY A 553 -6.56 13.67 7.86
C GLY A 553 -6.46 13.02 6.47
N ASN A 554 -7.36 12.10 6.17
CA ASN A 554 -7.26 11.25 4.98
C ASN A 554 -7.76 11.95 3.70
N VAL A 555 -9.04 12.32 3.64
CA VAL A 555 -9.65 12.95 2.45
C VAL A 555 -10.43 14.17 2.93
N SER A 556 -10.31 15.33 2.30
CA SER A 556 -11.13 16.49 2.69
C SER A 556 -12.60 16.30 2.34
N ILE A 557 -13.51 16.98 3.04
CA ILE A 557 -14.95 16.94 2.72
C ILE A 557 -15.18 17.34 1.25
N GLU A 558 -14.53 18.40 0.75
CA GLU A 558 -14.69 18.79 -0.66
C GLU A 558 -14.15 17.72 -1.63
N ALA A 559 -13.09 17.03 -1.23
CA ALA A 559 -12.55 15.93 -2.01
C ALA A 559 -13.48 14.71 -1.99
N MET A 560 -14.08 14.36 -0.85
CA MET A 560 -15.07 13.27 -0.78
C MET A 560 -16.27 13.51 -1.68
N LEU A 561 -16.77 14.74 -1.74
CA LEU A 561 -17.90 15.10 -2.60
C LEU A 561 -17.58 14.94 -4.09
N ASP A 562 -16.33 15.18 -4.50
CA ASP A 562 -15.86 14.95 -5.86
C ASP A 562 -15.63 13.45 -6.15
N GLN A 563 -15.10 12.70 -5.16
CA GLN A 563 -14.64 11.32 -5.35
C GLN A 563 -15.75 10.27 -5.17
N ILE A 564 -16.73 10.54 -4.31
CA ILE A 564 -17.86 9.65 -4.01
C ILE A 564 -19.09 10.19 -4.72
N PRO A 565 -19.62 9.48 -5.74
CA PRO A 565 -20.80 9.92 -6.49
C PRO A 565 -21.99 10.28 -5.60
N GLU A 566 -22.90 11.11 -6.09
CA GLU A 566 -24.16 11.34 -5.39
C GLU A 566 -25.02 10.07 -5.39
N PRO A 567 -25.55 9.65 -4.24
CA PRO A 567 -26.53 8.58 -4.20
C PRO A 567 -27.85 9.04 -4.87
N PRO A 568 -28.67 8.11 -5.37
CA PRO A 568 -28.51 6.67 -5.29
C PRO A 568 -27.54 6.12 -6.33
N LEU A 569 -27.18 4.84 -6.19
CA LEU A 569 -26.48 4.13 -7.26
C LEU A 569 -27.27 4.20 -8.58
N PRO A 570 -26.58 4.23 -9.73
CA PRO A 570 -27.28 4.12 -11.00
C PRO A 570 -28.11 2.83 -11.08
N ALA A 571 -29.23 2.89 -11.80
CA ALA A 571 -30.22 1.82 -11.87
C ALA A 571 -29.59 0.44 -12.13
N GLY A 572 -30.08 -0.57 -11.40
CA GLY A 572 -29.61 -1.96 -11.48
C GLY A 572 -28.42 -2.30 -10.58
N ARG A 573 -27.77 -1.31 -9.96
CA ARG A 573 -26.68 -1.52 -8.99
C ARG A 573 -27.21 -1.65 -7.57
N GLU A 574 -26.71 -2.66 -6.86
CA GLU A 574 -27.14 -3.05 -5.52
C GLU A 574 -26.10 -2.74 -4.44
N ILE A 575 -24.82 -2.57 -4.82
CA ILE A 575 -23.70 -2.44 -3.87
C ILE A 575 -22.72 -1.35 -4.35
N LEU A 576 -22.24 -0.53 -3.41
CA LEU A 576 -21.06 0.30 -3.61
C LEU A 576 -19.83 -0.40 -3.03
N ILE A 577 -18.76 -0.51 -3.81
CA ILE A 577 -17.45 -0.95 -3.34
C ILE A 577 -16.55 0.28 -3.28
N VAL A 578 -15.97 0.57 -2.12
CA VAL A 578 -15.02 1.65 -1.91
C VAL A 578 -13.65 1.02 -1.74
N VAL A 579 -12.66 1.44 -2.51
CA VAL A 579 -11.28 0.98 -2.39
C VAL A 579 -10.46 2.15 -1.85
N ALA A 580 -9.86 1.95 -0.69
CA ALA A 580 -9.02 2.94 -0.03
C ALA A 580 -7.63 2.32 0.19
N PRO A 581 -6.53 3.10 0.06
CA PRO A 581 -5.20 2.59 0.34
C PRO A 581 -5.05 2.18 1.81
N LEU A 582 -5.60 3.00 2.71
CA LEU A 582 -5.53 2.81 4.16
C LEU A 582 -6.82 2.22 4.74
N GLN A 583 -6.72 1.65 5.93
CA GLN A 583 -7.86 1.16 6.69
C GLN A 583 -8.79 2.32 7.15
N VAL A 584 -10.07 2.27 6.77
CA VAL A 584 -11.07 3.31 7.06
C VAL A 584 -11.75 3.09 8.42
N ILE A 585 -12.22 1.87 8.67
CA ILE A 585 -12.89 1.46 9.92
C ILE A 585 -11.92 0.58 10.72
N GLY A 586 -11.07 1.20 11.54
CA GLY A 586 -10.11 0.49 12.38
C GLY A 586 -10.77 -0.31 13.50
N PRO A 587 -10.05 -1.27 14.13
CA PRO A 587 -10.52 -1.94 15.33
C PRO A 587 -10.73 -0.92 16.47
N PRO A 588 -11.94 -0.74 17.02
CA PRO A 588 -12.28 0.43 17.85
C PRO A 588 -11.37 0.68 19.06
N VAL A 589 -10.82 -0.37 19.67
CA VAL A 589 -9.88 -0.24 20.81
C VAL A 589 -8.52 0.32 20.40
N LEU A 590 -8.05 0.03 19.19
CA LEU A 590 -6.76 0.50 18.68
C LEU A 590 -6.83 2.00 18.38
N ASP A 591 -7.89 2.42 17.68
CA ASP A 591 -8.09 3.80 17.22
C ASP A 591 -8.32 4.79 18.39
N ASP A 592 -9.15 4.42 19.38
CA ASP A 592 -9.59 5.37 20.42
C ASP A 592 -8.67 5.48 21.64
N LEU A 593 -7.93 4.41 21.97
CA LEU A 593 -7.18 4.30 23.24
C LEU A 593 -5.69 4.13 23.03
N VAL A 594 -5.29 3.30 22.07
CA VAL A 594 -3.88 2.91 21.90
C VAL A 594 -3.14 3.93 21.04
N ALA A 595 -3.70 4.32 19.90
CA ALA A 595 -3.03 5.18 18.94
C ALA A 595 -2.76 6.60 19.47
N PRO A 596 -3.70 7.31 20.13
CA PRO A 596 -3.42 8.64 20.70
C PRO A 596 -2.40 8.62 21.85
N ALA A 597 -2.35 7.52 22.62
CA ALA A 597 -1.39 7.35 23.70
C ALA A 597 0.02 7.06 23.18
N ALA A 598 0.13 6.35 22.06
CA ALA A 598 1.40 6.07 21.39
C ALA A 598 2.11 7.37 20.97
N TYR A 599 1.43 8.27 20.25
CA TYR A 599 2.03 9.55 19.84
C TYR A 599 2.63 10.33 21.00
N ARG A 600 1.87 10.49 22.10
CA ARG A 600 2.35 11.26 23.25
C ARG A 600 3.60 10.65 23.86
N ALA A 601 3.69 9.32 23.93
CA ALA A 601 4.85 8.63 24.47
C ALA A 601 6.08 8.76 23.55
N PHE A 602 5.88 8.64 22.24
CA PHE A 602 6.96 8.75 21.26
C PHE A 602 7.44 10.19 21.08
N ASP A 603 6.54 11.17 21.07
CA ASP A 603 6.90 12.60 21.02
C ASP A 603 7.68 13.03 22.28
N LEU A 604 7.25 12.62 23.47
CA LEU A 604 7.98 12.89 24.72
C LEU A 604 9.39 12.29 24.68
N LYS A 605 9.52 11.06 24.15
CA LYS A 605 10.82 10.43 23.96
C LYS A 605 11.64 11.16 22.89
N GLY A 606 11.06 11.51 21.74
CA GLY A 606 11.73 12.21 20.65
C GLY A 606 12.25 13.58 21.05
N LEU A 607 11.43 14.39 21.73
CA LEU A 607 11.81 15.71 22.24
C LEU A 607 12.92 15.65 23.32
N SER A 608 12.97 14.56 24.09
CA SER A 608 13.98 14.40 25.16
C SER A 608 15.29 13.78 24.69
N SER A 609 15.32 13.11 23.52
CA SER A 609 16.46 12.26 23.11
C SER A 609 16.94 12.41 21.67
N ASN A 610 16.20 13.09 20.78
CA ASN A 610 16.53 13.18 19.35
C ASN A 610 16.69 14.63 18.86
N SER A 611 17.84 14.97 18.29
CA SER A 611 18.11 16.33 17.77
C SER A 611 17.27 16.69 16.54
N ASP A 612 16.75 15.71 15.82
CA ASP A 612 16.12 15.93 14.51
C ASP A 612 14.76 16.64 14.59
N LEU A 613 14.03 16.53 15.71
CA LEU A 613 12.78 17.26 15.97
C LEU A 613 13.02 18.70 16.48
N SER A 614 14.26 19.04 16.84
CA SER A 614 14.62 20.38 17.34
C SER A 614 14.33 21.45 16.29
N PRO A 615 13.85 22.65 16.67
CA PRO A 615 13.71 23.79 15.75
C PRO A 615 15.01 24.16 15.02
N SER A 616 16.17 23.84 15.58
CA SER A 616 17.49 24.07 14.98
C SER A 616 17.95 22.98 14.00
N SER A 617 17.19 21.90 13.84
CA SER A 617 17.55 20.80 12.93
C SER A 617 17.49 21.24 11.46
N ALA A 618 18.43 20.75 10.65
CA ALA A 618 18.43 20.97 9.21
C ALA A 618 17.52 19.99 8.44
N THR A 619 17.03 18.93 9.09
CA THR A 619 16.22 17.88 8.46
C THR A 619 14.75 18.30 8.31
N GLY A 620 14.03 17.64 7.38
CA GLY A 620 12.59 17.81 7.18
C GLY A 620 11.75 17.44 8.40
N LEU A 621 12.29 16.62 9.31
CA LEU A 621 11.68 16.22 10.59
C LEU A 621 11.59 17.33 11.64
N ARG A 622 12.26 18.49 11.46
CA ARG A 622 12.25 19.55 12.48
C ARG A 622 10.81 19.95 12.83
N GLU A 623 10.45 20.04 14.12
CA GLU A 623 9.10 20.45 14.55
C GLU A 623 7.93 19.56 14.02
N MET A 624 8.23 18.37 13.48
CA MET A 624 7.24 17.38 13.03
C MET A 624 6.88 16.46 14.20
N VAL A 625 6.10 16.96 15.15
CA VAL A 625 5.57 16.13 16.26
C VAL A 625 4.38 15.30 15.77
N GLY A 626 4.17 14.11 16.34
CA GLY A 626 3.04 13.24 16.00
C GLY A 626 3.18 12.52 14.66
N THR A 627 4.41 12.33 14.16
CA THR A 627 4.69 11.68 12.86
C THR A 627 5.51 10.38 12.99
N ASN A 628 5.71 9.87 14.21
CA ASN A 628 6.52 8.68 14.48
C ASN A 628 5.94 7.90 15.67
N PRO A 629 6.01 6.55 15.69
CA PRO A 629 6.53 5.67 14.65
C PRO A 629 5.41 5.37 13.67
N ASP A 630 5.62 5.78 12.42
CA ASP A 630 4.69 5.62 11.31
C ASP A 630 3.41 6.43 11.58
N ALA A 631 3.18 7.55 10.90
CA ALA A 631 2.07 8.42 11.30
C ALA A 631 0.77 7.60 11.24
N ILE A 632 0.20 7.25 12.40
CA ILE A 632 -1.01 6.44 12.46
C ILE A 632 -2.14 7.23 11.77
N GLU A 633 -2.46 6.93 10.51
CA GLU A 633 -3.41 7.71 9.71
C GLU A 633 -4.86 7.29 9.92
N ALA A 634 -5.26 7.09 11.18
CA ALA A 634 -6.60 6.63 11.50
C ALA A 634 -7.64 7.70 11.10
N TRP A 635 -8.64 7.31 10.31
CA TRP A 635 -9.72 8.20 9.88
C TRP A 635 -10.44 8.87 11.06
N SER A 636 -10.52 8.17 12.19
CA SER A 636 -11.13 8.64 13.44
C SER A 636 -10.41 9.84 14.08
N PHE A 637 -9.19 10.18 13.66
CA PHE A 637 -8.47 11.37 14.14
C PHE A 637 -9.04 12.69 13.61
N ASP A 638 -9.78 12.64 12.49
CA ASP A 638 -10.51 13.77 11.95
C ASP A 638 -12.01 13.49 11.96
N ALA A 639 -12.59 13.43 13.17
CA ALA A 639 -13.99 13.08 13.39
C ALA A 639 -15.01 13.82 12.48
N PRO A 640 -14.93 15.14 12.24
CA PRO A 640 -15.85 15.82 11.33
C PRO A 640 -15.84 15.22 9.91
N THR A 641 -14.65 14.89 9.42
CA THR A 641 -14.43 14.32 8.09
C THR A 641 -14.86 12.85 8.04
N PHE A 642 -14.55 12.07 9.07
CA PHE A 642 -14.97 10.66 9.16
C PHE A 642 -16.49 10.49 9.25
N GLU A 643 -17.16 11.28 10.09
CA GLU A 643 -18.62 11.21 10.20
C GLU A 643 -19.31 11.69 8.91
N HIS A 644 -18.73 12.69 8.22
CA HIS A 644 -19.22 13.08 6.90
C HIS A 644 -19.08 11.94 5.87
N PHE A 645 -17.99 11.19 5.91
CA PHE A 645 -17.81 10.01 5.06
C PHE A 645 -18.89 8.95 5.31
N LEU A 646 -19.16 8.61 6.58
CA LEU A 646 -20.21 7.67 6.95
C LEU A 646 -21.60 8.16 6.51
N ASP A 647 -21.88 9.46 6.70
CA ASP A 647 -23.12 10.09 6.27
C ASP A 647 -23.31 10.03 4.75
N ARG A 648 -22.23 10.25 4.00
CA ARG A 648 -22.23 10.17 2.54
C ARG A 648 -22.49 8.75 2.04
N LEU A 649 -22.05 7.74 2.79
CA LEU A 649 -22.25 6.33 2.47
C LEU A 649 -23.62 5.78 2.89
N GLU A 650 -24.29 6.36 3.88
CA GLU A 650 -25.55 5.85 4.43
C GLU A 650 -26.64 5.60 3.35
N PRO A 651 -26.91 6.53 2.40
CA PRO A 651 -27.99 6.34 1.44
C PRO A 651 -27.77 5.19 0.45
N TYR A 652 -26.54 4.67 0.35
CA TYR A 652 -26.23 3.51 -0.47
C TYR A 652 -26.77 2.21 0.14
N GLY A 653 -26.98 2.17 1.46
CA GLY A 653 -27.51 1.03 2.21
C GLY A 653 -26.56 -0.16 2.33
N ARG A 654 -25.87 -0.55 1.25
CA ARG A 654 -24.92 -1.69 1.18
C ARG A 654 -23.58 -1.23 0.64
N VAL A 655 -22.57 -1.15 1.49
CA VAL A 655 -21.22 -0.73 1.12
C VAL A 655 -20.20 -1.78 1.54
N VAL A 656 -19.29 -2.10 0.62
CA VAL A 656 -18.08 -2.87 0.91
C VAL A 656 -16.88 -1.94 0.80
N ILE A 657 -15.95 -1.99 1.75
CA ILE A 657 -14.71 -1.23 1.75
C ILE A 657 -13.55 -2.22 1.62
N LEU A 658 -12.74 -2.09 0.59
CA LEU A 658 -11.47 -2.80 0.44
C LEU A 658 -10.35 -1.87 0.89
N SER A 659 -9.52 -2.32 1.82
CA SER A 659 -8.41 -1.50 2.35
C SER A 659 -7.09 -2.24 2.52
N GLY A 660 -6.01 -1.47 2.63
CA GLY A 660 -4.63 -1.93 2.77
C GLY A 660 -3.84 -1.15 3.83
N ASP A 661 -2.54 -1.07 3.59
CA ASP A 661 -1.54 -0.29 4.32
C ASP A 661 -1.59 -0.33 5.86
N VAL A 662 -1.70 -1.57 6.39
CA VAL A 662 -1.62 -1.85 7.84
C VAL A 662 -0.81 -3.10 8.17
N HIS A 663 -0.22 -3.77 7.17
CA HIS A 663 0.64 -4.96 7.29
C HIS A 663 -0.01 -6.20 7.92
N TYR A 664 -1.35 -6.24 7.98
CA TYR A 664 -2.14 -7.39 8.40
C TYR A 664 -3.44 -7.49 7.60
N SER A 665 -4.13 -8.62 7.71
CA SER A 665 -5.51 -8.77 7.22
C SER A 665 -6.51 -8.91 8.35
N SER A 666 -7.70 -8.33 8.15
CA SER A 666 -8.82 -8.37 9.08
C SER A 666 -10.11 -8.01 8.36
N ALA A 667 -11.25 -8.16 9.03
CA ALA A 667 -12.53 -7.68 8.52
C ALA A 667 -13.38 -7.08 9.65
N THR A 668 -14.11 -6.02 9.33
CA THR A 668 -15.04 -5.35 10.23
C THR A 668 -16.37 -5.11 9.54
N VAL A 669 -17.46 -5.05 10.31
CA VAL A 669 -18.78 -4.65 9.80
C VAL A 669 -19.36 -3.57 10.70
N MET A 670 -19.85 -2.50 10.09
CA MET A 670 -20.53 -1.40 10.75
C MET A 670 -22.01 -1.40 10.39
N SER A 671 -22.84 -1.24 11.41
CA SER A 671 -24.24 -0.85 11.29
C SER A 671 -24.36 0.63 11.59
N TYR A 672 -24.95 1.39 10.68
CA TYR A 672 -25.13 2.84 10.79
C TYR A 672 -26.61 3.20 10.68
N TRP A 673 -27.14 3.91 11.68
CA TRP A 673 -28.52 4.37 11.74
C TRP A 673 -28.56 5.89 11.71
N ARG A 674 -29.33 6.48 10.79
CA ARG A 674 -29.63 7.91 10.76
C ARG A 674 -31.04 8.18 11.30
N GLY A 675 -31.17 9.18 12.16
CA GLY A 675 -32.42 9.55 12.82
C GLY A 675 -33.08 8.37 13.53
N ASN A 676 -34.32 8.06 13.16
CA ASN A 676 -35.11 6.95 13.74
C ASN A 676 -35.25 5.77 12.76
N ALA A 677 -34.27 5.57 11.86
CA ALA A 677 -34.29 4.45 10.94
C ALA A 677 -34.41 3.11 11.68
N ALA A 678 -35.39 2.29 11.29
CA ALA A 678 -35.60 0.97 11.90
C ALA A 678 -34.53 -0.06 11.50
N ARG A 679 -33.84 0.17 10.37
CA ARG A 679 -32.78 -0.70 9.84
C ARG A 679 -31.51 0.11 9.58
N PRO A 680 -30.33 -0.46 9.86
CA PRO A 680 -29.07 0.22 9.58
C PRO A 680 -28.68 0.09 8.10
N ALA A 681 -27.95 1.09 7.59
CA ALA A 681 -27.03 0.89 6.48
C ALA A 681 -25.86 0.01 6.93
N ARG A 682 -25.33 -0.81 6.01
CA ARG A 682 -24.30 -1.81 6.29
C ARG A 682 -23.02 -1.50 5.54
N PHE A 683 -21.95 -1.28 6.29
CA PHE A 683 -20.60 -1.05 5.75
C PHE A 683 -19.70 -2.21 6.18
N ALA A 684 -19.29 -3.07 5.24
CA ALA A 684 -18.37 -4.17 5.50
C ALA A 684 -16.97 -3.80 5.00
N GLN A 685 -16.00 -3.69 5.88
CA GLN A 685 -14.61 -3.48 5.49
C GLN A 685 -13.83 -4.78 5.54
N PHE A 686 -13.08 -5.03 4.47
CA PHE A 686 -12.20 -6.16 4.30
C PHE A 686 -10.79 -5.63 4.03
N THR A 687 -9.85 -5.95 4.91
CA THR A 687 -8.47 -5.49 4.84
C THR A 687 -7.56 -6.67 4.48
N SER A 688 -6.73 -6.49 3.47
CA SER A 688 -5.66 -7.41 3.09
C SER A 688 -4.42 -6.58 2.82
N SER A 689 -3.50 -6.55 3.77
CA SER A 689 -2.28 -5.77 3.67
C SER A 689 -1.07 -6.65 3.99
N GLY A 690 -0.01 -6.44 3.23
CA GLY A 690 1.22 -7.21 3.31
C GLY A 690 1.28 -8.33 2.31
N PHE A 691 1.33 -8.01 1.01
CA PHE A 691 1.78 -8.97 0.01
C PHE A 691 3.18 -9.48 0.35
N LYS A 692 4.04 -8.59 0.87
CA LYS A 692 5.41 -8.91 1.28
C LYS A 692 5.87 -8.14 2.52
N ASN A 693 5.47 -6.88 2.69
CA ASN A 693 5.83 -6.09 3.87
C ASN A 693 4.84 -6.37 5.01
N VAL A 694 5.31 -6.98 6.10
CA VAL A 694 4.46 -7.41 7.22
C VAL A 694 5.01 -6.91 8.55
N MET A 695 4.16 -6.86 9.59
CA MET A 695 4.64 -6.50 10.92
C MET A 695 5.74 -7.47 11.41
N PRO A 696 6.86 -6.96 11.98
CA PRO A 696 7.97 -7.79 12.42
C PRO A 696 7.56 -8.92 13.38
N SER A 697 7.97 -10.15 13.05
CA SER A 697 7.61 -11.36 13.79
C SER A 697 8.31 -11.51 15.15
N TYR A 698 9.34 -10.72 15.47
CA TYR A 698 10.19 -10.94 16.65
C TYR A 698 9.79 -10.15 17.91
N ILE A 699 8.70 -9.37 17.90
CA ILE A 699 8.26 -8.67 19.11
C ILE A 699 7.25 -9.55 19.88
N THR A 700 7.75 -10.54 20.62
CA THR A 700 6.94 -11.38 21.53
C THR A 700 6.13 -10.59 22.58
N PHE A 701 6.49 -9.33 22.86
CA PHE A 701 5.70 -8.41 23.68
C PHE A 701 4.42 -7.94 22.97
N VAL A 702 4.50 -7.71 21.66
CA VAL A 702 3.37 -7.36 20.80
C VAL A 702 2.41 -8.53 20.68
N ASP A 703 2.85 -9.78 20.65
CA ASP A 703 1.94 -10.94 20.69
C ASP A 703 1.12 -11.04 21.99
N ARG A 704 1.73 -10.72 23.15
CA ARG A 704 1.00 -10.65 24.43
C ARG A 704 0.06 -9.45 24.48
N GLY A 705 0.48 -8.31 23.95
CA GLY A 705 -0.34 -7.09 23.82
C GLY A 705 -1.50 -7.27 22.85
N ILE A 706 -1.29 -7.95 21.72
CA ILE A 706 -2.29 -8.28 20.70
C ILE A 706 -3.25 -9.35 21.23
N GLY A 707 -2.78 -10.38 21.93
CA GLY A 707 -3.67 -11.36 22.57
C GLY A 707 -4.64 -10.70 23.55
N PHE A 708 -4.15 -9.75 24.35
CA PHE A 708 -5.00 -8.92 25.21
C PHE A 708 -5.91 -7.98 24.41
N ALA A 709 -5.39 -7.26 23.40
CA ALA A 709 -6.18 -6.40 22.53
C ALA A 709 -7.29 -7.18 21.81
N GLN A 710 -7.03 -8.43 21.40
CA GLN A 710 -8.04 -9.31 20.81
C GLN A 710 -9.09 -9.75 21.83
N GLN A 711 -8.72 -9.97 23.09
CA GLN A 711 -9.70 -10.18 24.15
C GLN A 711 -10.55 -8.93 24.37
N LEU A 712 -9.97 -7.73 24.31
CA LEU A 712 -10.69 -6.46 24.40
C LEU A 712 -11.64 -6.26 23.19
N VAL A 713 -11.18 -6.59 21.98
CA VAL A 713 -12.00 -6.59 20.77
C VAL A 713 -13.14 -7.61 20.87
N ARG A 714 -12.88 -8.82 21.38
CA ARG A 714 -13.92 -9.85 21.62
C ARG A 714 -14.92 -9.44 22.70
N ALA A 715 -14.49 -8.61 23.65
CA ALA A 715 -15.36 -8.01 24.64
C ALA A 715 -16.21 -6.86 24.06
N ASN A 716 -16.12 -6.56 22.75
CA ASN A 716 -16.83 -5.49 22.06
C ASN A 716 -16.65 -4.12 22.73
N LEU A 717 -15.43 -3.85 23.20
CA LEU A 717 -15.12 -2.58 23.85
C LEU A 717 -15.02 -1.44 22.83
N GLY A 718 -15.69 -0.33 23.10
CA GLY A 718 -15.60 0.87 22.27
C GLY A 718 -16.31 0.79 20.92
N THR A 719 -17.13 -0.22 20.68
CA THR A 719 -17.73 -0.51 19.36
C THR A 719 -18.89 0.38 18.95
N GLU A 720 -19.45 1.19 19.85
CA GLU A 720 -20.69 1.95 19.60
C GLU A 720 -20.48 3.45 19.80
N ARG A 721 -21.12 4.27 18.95
CA ARG A 721 -21.20 5.73 19.09
C ARG A 721 -22.60 6.26 18.87
N LEU A 722 -22.84 7.39 19.53
CA LEU A 722 -24.01 8.23 19.43
C LEU A 722 -23.56 9.62 18.98
N GLY A 723 -24.16 10.14 17.92
CA GLY A 723 -23.74 11.37 17.27
C GLY A 723 -24.82 12.45 17.20
N TRP A 724 -24.41 13.70 17.34
CA TRP A 724 -25.22 14.89 17.09
C TRP A 724 -24.45 15.91 16.27
N ASP A 725 -25.16 16.62 15.38
CA ASP A 725 -24.57 17.64 14.52
C ASP A 725 -23.98 18.80 15.33
N ARG A 726 -24.61 19.12 16.46
CA ARG A 726 -24.27 20.28 17.29
C ARG A 726 -24.35 19.96 18.79
N PRO A 727 -23.50 20.59 19.61
CA PRO A 727 -23.56 20.46 21.06
C PRO A 727 -24.81 21.14 21.64
N ALA A 728 -25.31 20.57 22.74
CA ALA A 728 -26.38 21.13 23.56
C ALA A 728 -26.21 20.70 25.02
N ASP A 729 -26.73 21.52 25.95
CA ASP A 729 -26.54 21.33 27.40
C ASP A 729 -27.28 20.09 27.95
N ASP A 730 -28.28 19.58 27.23
CA ASP A 730 -29.21 18.54 27.69
C ASP A 730 -29.25 17.30 26.79
N LEU A 731 -28.21 17.04 25.99
CA LEU A 731 -28.12 15.81 25.16
C LEU A 731 -28.18 14.53 26.03
N VAL A 732 -27.60 14.61 27.23
CA VAL A 732 -27.52 13.50 28.20
C VAL A 732 -28.02 13.97 29.56
N LEU A 733 -28.90 13.19 30.18
CA LEU A 733 -29.42 13.42 31.52
C LEU A 733 -28.53 12.72 32.54
N LEU A 734 -27.81 13.50 33.34
CA LEU A 734 -26.95 12.99 34.41
C LEU A 734 -27.77 12.52 35.63
N PRO A 735 -27.21 11.65 36.49
CA PRO A 735 -27.85 11.21 37.72
C PRO A 735 -28.28 12.38 38.61
N GLN A 736 -29.33 12.18 39.40
CA GLN A 736 -29.82 13.21 40.31
C GLN A 736 -28.69 13.77 41.19
N GLY A 737 -28.54 15.10 41.18
CA GLY A 737 -27.50 15.81 41.93
C GLY A 737 -26.08 15.65 41.36
N ALA A 738 -25.92 15.14 40.15
CA ALA A 738 -24.67 15.20 39.39
C ALA A 738 -24.69 16.40 38.42
N THR A 739 -23.51 16.92 38.13
CA THR A 739 -23.29 18.03 37.18
C THR A 739 -22.24 17.62 36.14
N SER A 740 -22.09 18.40 35.06
CA SER A 740 -21.03 18.15 34.07
C SER A 740 -19.62 18.13 34.70
N GLY A 741 -19.41 18.84 35.81
CA GLY A 741 -18.16 18.82 36.58
C GLY A 741 -17.78 17.46 37.16
N ASP A 742 -18.75 16.57 37.38
CA ASP A 742 -18.53 15.20 37.86
C ASP A 742 -18.06 14.25 36.75
N LEU A 743 -18.15 14.67 35.48
CA LEU A 743 -17.64 13.92 34.34
C LEU A 743 -16.13 14.11 34.19
N VAL A 744 -15.47 13.03 33.77
CA VAL A 744 -14.05 13.08 33.39
C VAL A 744 -13.84 14.12 32.26
N PRO A 745 -12.71 14.85 32.24
CA PRO A 745 -12.50 15.95 31.29
C PRO A 745 -12.70 15.57 29.82
N VAL A 746 -12.32 14.34 29.42
CA VAL A 746 -12.50 13.86 28.04
C VAL A 746 -13.96 13.74 27.64
N MET A 747 -14.86 13.35 28.56
CA MET A 747 -16.30 13.24 28.28
C MET A 747 -16.95 14.62 28.18
N ARG A 748 -16.52 15.58 29.01
CA ARG A 748 -16.93 16.99 28.86
C ARG A 748 -16.51 17.56 27.52
N ALA A 749 -15.24 17.39 27.16
CA ALA A 749 -14.71 17.87 25.88
C ALA A 749 -15.48 17.29 24.68
N ARG A 750 -15.95 16.04 24.76
CA ARG A 750 -16.79 15.41 23.73
C ARG A 750 -18.19 16.01 23.65
N LEU A 751 -18.80 16.38 24.77
CA LEU A 751 -20.12 17.05 24.81
C LEU A 751 -20.07 18.45 24.20
N ASP A 752 -18.92 19.14 24.29
CA ASP A 752 -18.71 20.48 23.73
C ASP A 752 -18.19 20.44 22.28
N ALA A 753 -17.88 19.26 21.74
CA ALA A 753 -17.30 19.11 20.40
C ALA A 753 -18.33 19.31 19.29
N THR A 754 -17.85 19.57 18.06
CA THR A 754 -18.68 19.60 16.85
C THR A 754 -18.02 18.75 15.76
N PRO A 755 -18.65 17.63 15.32
CA PRO A 755 -19.88 17.05 15.87
C PRO A 755 -19.67 16.48 17.29
N VAL A 756 -20.76 16.29 18.04
CA VAL A 756 -20.73 15.59 19.33
C VAL A 756 -20.71 14.09 19.07
N LEU A 757 -19.67 13.39 19.52
CA LEU A 757 -19.56 11.93 19.41
C LEU A 757 -19.33 11.30 20.77
N LEU A 758 -20.33 10.55 21.23
CA LEU A 758 -20.35 9.97 22.57
C LEU A 758 -20.24 8.45 22.54
N PRO A 759 -19.38 7.84 23.37
CA PRO A 759 -19.39 6.40 23.59
C PRO A 759 -20.61 5.97 24.41
N THR A 760 -21.02 4.71 24.28
CA THR A 760 -22.11 4.13 25.09
C THR A 760 -21.67 3.64 26.48
N TRP A 761 -20.45 3.98 26.92
CA TRP A 761 -19.88 3.57 28.21
C TRP A 761 -19.01 4.68 28.83
N GLY A 762 -18.69 4.53 30.12
CA GLY A 762 -17.88 5.50 30.88
C GLY A 762 -18.72 6.60 31.54
N TRP A 763 -20.03 6.38 31.66
CA TRP A 763 -20.98 7.32 32.24
C TRP A 763 -21.16 7.13 33.74
N LEU A 764 -21.70 8.15 34.41
CA LEU A 764 -21.94 8.05 35.85
C LEU A 764 -23.12 7.12 36.13
N ASP A 765 -22.94 6.21 37.06
CA ASP A 765 -24.02 5.42 37.63
C ASP A 765 -23.84 5.39 39.14
N ARG A 766 -24.84 5.93 39.86
CA ARG A 766 -24.86 6.04 41.32
C ARG A 766 -25.74 4.95 41.96
N ASN A 767 -26.23 4.00 41.18
CA ASN A 767 -26.93 2.84 41.73
C ASN A 767 -25.99 1.98 42.58
N ASP A 768 -26.56 1.34 43.61
CA ASP A 768 -25.87 0.28 44.33
C ASP A 768 -25.61 -0.89 43.36
N PRO A 769 -24.34 -1.32 43.16
CA PRO A 769 -24.02 -2.44 42.29
C PRO A 769 -24.78 -3.73 42.62
N ASP A 770 -25.16 -3.92 43.89
CA ASP A 770 -25.84 -5.12 44.40
C ASP A 770 -27.37 -5.00 44.42
N ALA A 771 -27.92 -3.85 44.01
CA ALA A 771 -29.38 -3.67 43.92
C ALA A 771 -30.00 -4.54 42.82
N SER A 772 -31.15 -5.15 43.14
CA SER A 772 -31.91 -6.02 42.24
C SER A 772 -32.63 -5.25 41.12
N VAL A 773 -33.00 -3.99 41.35
CA VAL A 773 -33.61 -3.10 40.35
C VAL A 773 -32.88 -1.75 40.39
N PRO A 774 -32.23 -1.33 39.30
CA PRO A 774 -31.58 -0.02 39.23
C PRO A 774 -32.62 1.10 39.13
N ASP A 775 -32.41 2.20 39.88
CA ASP A 775 -33.18 3.44 39.78
C ASP A 775 -32.71 4.24 38.54
N PRO A 776 -33.59 4.47 37.56
CA PRO A 776 -33.25 5.27 36.37
C PRO A 776 -32.84 6.71 36.68
N ALA A 777 -33.24 7.28 37.83
CA ALA A 777 -32.83 8.63 38.25
C ALA A 777 -31.38 8.69 38.75
N LEU A 778 -30.79 7.55 39.08
CA LEU A 778 -29.41 7.43 39.55
C LEU A 778 -28.43 7.00 38.46
N THR A 779 -28.92 6.70 37.25
CA THR A 779 -28.09 6.35 36.10
C THR A 779 -28.10 7.47 35.05
N THR A 780 -26.99 7.62 34.34
CA THR A 780 -26.92 8.54 33.20
C THR A 780 -27.73 7.95 32.04
N ARG A 781 -28.52 8.78 31.35
CA ARG A 781 -29.39 8.35 30.24
C ARG A 781 -29.47 9.38 29.12
N LEU A 782 -29.81 8.94 27.91
CA LEU A 782 -30.11 9.85 26.81
C LEU A 782 -31.35 10.69 27.12
N ASN A 783 -31.36 11.94 26.67
CA ASN A 783 -32.55 12.77 26.74
C ASN A 783 -33.51 12.40 25.60
N PRO A 784 -34.72 11.89 25.88
CA PRO A 784 -35.67 11.54 24.83
C PRO A 784 -36.12 12.74 23.98
N ALA A 785 -35.99 13.96 24.50
CA ALA A 785 -36.30 15.18 23.76
C ALA A 785 -35.18 15.61 22.79
N ALA A 786 -33.98 15.05 22.94
CA ALA A 786 -32.80 15.33 22.11
C ALA A 786 -32.13 14.01 21.67
N PRO A 787 -32.83 13.14 20.91
CA PRO A 787 -32.27 11.87 20.47
C PRO A 787 -31.05 12.08 19.57
N PRO A 788 -30.11 11.13 19.51
CA PRO A 788 -29.00 11.15 18.56
C PRO A 788 -29.47 11.33 17.11
N ASP A 789 -28.78 12.20 16.37
CA ASP A 789 -28.98 12.42 14.94
C ASP A 789 -28.52 11.19 14.13
N TRP A 790 -27.48 10.50 14.62
CA TRP A 790 -27.05 9.21 14.11
C TRP A 790 -26.45 8.32 15.20
N ARG A 791 -26.35 7.03 14.90
CA ARG A 791 -25.78 6.01 15.77
C ARG A 791 -25.02 5.02 14.91
N TRP A 792 -23.93 4.46 15.42
CA TRP A 792 -23.27 3.36 14.73
C TRP A 792 -22.68 2.33 15.70
N ARG A 793 -22.55 1.10 15.21
CA ARG A 793 -21.94 -0.05 15.90
C ARG A 793 -20.99 -0.77 14.95
N VAL A 794 -19.77 -1.02 15.39
CA VAL A 794 -18.74 -1.77 14.66
C VAL A 794 -18.51 -3.14 15.30
N ARG A 795 -18.39 -4.19 14.50
CA ARG A 795 -18.00 -5.53 14.94
C ARG A 795 -16.82 -6.02 14.14
N VAL A 796 -15.79 -6.53 14.81
CA VAL A 796 -14.69 -7.24 14.13
C VAL A 796 -15.16 -8.65 13.80
N LEU A 797 -15.11 -9.04 12.54
CA LEU A 797 -15.58 -10.33 12.07
C LEU A 797 -14.60 -11.43 12.47
N ARG A 798 -15.15 -12.61 12.74
CA ARG A 798 -14.38 -13.80 13.11
C ARG A 798 -14.62 -14.89 12.07
N ASP A 799 -13.61 -15.69 11.82
CA ASP A 799 -13.75 -16.97 11.14
C ASP A 799 -14.50 -17.94 12.04
N GLU A 800 -15.72 -18.29 11.63
CA GLU A 800 -16.65 -19.14 12.36
C GLU A 800 -16.58 -20.62 11.94
N ARG A 801 -15.74 -20.98 10.96
CA ARG A 801 -15.58 -22.39 10.54
C ARG A 801 -15.19 -23.27 11.72
N SER A 802 -15.68 -24.49 11.77
CA SER A 802 -15.21 -25.45 12.78
C SER A 802 -13.72 -25.77 12.57
N ASP A 803 -13.01 -26.23 13.61
CA ASP A 803 -11.56 -26.46 13.49
C ASP A 803 -11.20 -27.51 12.42
N ASP A 804 -12.07 -28.50 12.18
CA ASP A 804 -11.93 -29.50 11.12
C ASP A 804 -12.07 -28.94 9.69
N GLN A 805 -12.73 -27.81 9.52
CA GLN A 805 -12.87 -27.08 8.24
C GLN A 805 -11.72 -26.11 7.97
N ARG A 806 -10.80 -25.91 8.93
CA ARG A 806 -9.65 -25.02 8.81
C ARG A 806 -8.39 -25.81 8.46
N PRO A 807 -7.38 -25.22 7.79
CA PRO A 807 -6.11 -25.88 7.52
C PRO A 807 -5.44 -26.42 8.80
N GLU A 808 -4.83 -27.60 8.73
CA GLU A 808 -4.24 -28.28 9.90
C GLU A 808 -3.23 -27.40 10.65
N ALA A 809 -2.44 -26.62 9.90
CA ALA A 809 -1.42 -25.73 10.42
C ALA A 809 -1.93 -24.67 11.41
N ILE A 810 -3.21 -24.30 11.33
CA ILE A 810 -3.84 -23.25 12.14
C ILE A 810 -4.88 -23.76 13.15
N ARG A 811 -4.99 -25.08 13.29
CA ARG A 811 -5.86 -25.73 14.29
C ARG A 811 -5.21 -25.62 15.68
N PRO A 812 -6.00 -25.39 16.75
CA PRO A 812 -5.49 -25.48 18.11
C PRO A 812 -5.07 -26.92 18.45
N LEU A 813 -4.24 -27.09 19.49
CA LEU A 813 -3.99 -28.43 20.04
C LEU A 813 -5.34 -29.07 20.43
N PRO A 814 -5.65 -30.27 19.91
CA PRO A 814 -6.85 -30.99 20.31
C PRO A 814 -6.78 -31.32 21.81
N ILE A 815 -7.88 -31.10 22.52
CA ILE A 815 -8.06 -31.50 23.92
C ILE A 815 -9.40 -32.21 24.04
N ASP A 816 -9.50 -33.18 24.94
CA ASP A 816 -10.78 -33.74 25.35
C ASP A 816 -11.44 -32.77 26.34
N GLU A 817 -12.33 -31.92 25.84
CA GLU A 817 -13.01 -30.90 26.66
C GLU A 817 -13.82 -31.52 27.80
N THR A 818 -14.34 -32.74 27.62
CA THR A 818 -15.13 -33.43 28.64
C THR A 818 -14.23 -33.96 29.76
N ALA A 819 -13.06 -34.51 29.40
CA ALA A 819 -12.05 -34.89 30.38
C ALA A 819 -11.50 -33.66 31.12
N VAL A 820 -11.15 -32.60 30.41
CA VAL A 820 -10.64 -31.36 31.04
C VAL A 820 -11.67 -30.74 31.97
N ALA A 821 -12.95 -30.66 31.59
CA ALA A 821 -14.01 -30.14 32.45
C ALA A 821 -14.19 -30.98 33.73
N ARG A 822 -14.09 -32.31 33.61
CA ARG A 822 -14.12 -33.23 34.75
C ARG A 822 -12.90 -33.01 35.66
N ASP A 823 -11.73 -32.89 35.08
CA ASP A 823 -10.47 -32.72 35.80
C ASP A 823 -10.37 -31.35 36.51
N LEU A 824 -11.03 -30.31 35.98
CA LEU A 824 -11.16 -29.00 36.63
C LEU A 824 -12.06 -29.03 37.86
N ALA A 825 -13.00 -29.98 37.95
CA ALA A 825 -13.89 -30.11 39.09
C ALA A 825 -13.27 -30.88 40.27
N ASP A 826 -12.17 -31.60 40.04
CA ASP A 826 -11.46 -32.38 41.06
C ASP A 826 -10.13 -31.69 41.47
N PRO A 827 -9.98 -31.29 42.75
CA PRO A 827 -8.74 -30.68 43.27
C PRO A 827 -7.47 -31.50 43.01
N ALA A 828 -7.56 -32.84 42.90
CA ALA A 828 -6.41 -33.71 42.65
C ALA A 828 -5.89 -33.63 41.20
N THR A 829 -6.76 -33.33 40.25
CA THR A 829 -6.45 -33.24 38.81
C THR A 829 -6.44 -31.80 38.29
N LEU A 830 -6.84 -30.83 39.10
CA LEU A 830 -6.94 -29.41 38.76
C LEU A 830 -5.68 -28.85 38.10
N LEU A 831 -4.50 -29.15 38.67
CA LEU A 831 -3.23 -28.67 38.11
C LEU A 831 -2.95 -29.26 36.71
N SER A 832 -3.26 -30.54 36.51
CA SER A 832 -3.11 -31.21 35.22
C SER A 832 -4.07 -30.63 34.18
N ALA A 833 -5.31 -30.34 34.56
CA ALA A 833 -6.28 -29.67 33.70
C ALA A 833 -5.79 -28.28 33.27
N TYR A 834 -5.27 -27.47 34.23
CA TYR A 834 -4.66 -26.18 33.92
C TYR A 834 -3.43 -26.32 33.03
N GLN A 835 -2.60 -27.33 33.22
CA GLN A 835 -1.44 -27.59 32.35
C GLN A 835 -1.87 -27.93 30.92
N THR A 836 -2.91 -28.74 30.74
CA THR A 836 -3.48 -29.08 29.42
C THR A 836 -4.02 -27.82 28.72
N LEU A 837 -4.78 -26.99 29.44
CA LEU A 837 -5.28 -25.71 28.92
C LEU A 837 -4.12 -24.76 28.59
N ALA A 838 -3.15 -24.63 29.49
CA ALA A 838 -1.97 -23.79 29.29
C ALA A 838 -1.13 -24.26 28.10
N ALA A 839 -0.98 -25.58 27.89
CA ALA A 839 -0.30 -26.14 26.73
C ALA A 839 -1.04 -25.83 25.42
N ARG A 840 -2.38 -25.97 25.40
CA ARG A 840 -3.21 -25.55 24.25
C ARG A 840 -3.04 -24.06 23.94
N HIS A 841 -3.08 -23.20 24.96
CA HIS A 841 -2.85 -21.77 24.80
C HIS A 841 -1.42 -21.46 24.35
N GLN A 842 -0.40 -22.09 24.94
CA GLN A 842 1.00 -21.90 24.58
C GLN A 842 1.27 -22.33 23.14
N PHE A 843 0.67 -23.42 22.68
CA PHE A 843 0.75 -23.87 21.30
C PHE A 843 0.04 -22.92 20.35
N ALA A 844 -1.16 -22.46 20.70
CA ALA A 844 -1.88 -21.46 19.91
C ALA A 844 -1.08 -20.14 19.82
N MET A 845 -0.34 -19.78 20.87
CA MET A 845 0.56 -18.61 20.89
C MET A 845 1.86 -18.81 20.09
N LYS A 846 2.31 -20.07 19.90
CA LYS A 846 3.49 -20.40 19.07
C LYS A 846 3.15 -20.54 17.59
N ARG A 847 1.88 -20.82 17.24
CA ARG A 847 1.41 -21.04 15.86
C ARG A 847 0.70 -19.81 15.26
N LEU A 848 0.39 -19.85 13.95
CA LEU A 848 -0.01 -18.73 13.07
C LEU A 848 -1.01 -17.86 13.82
N ARG A 849 -0.46 -16.74 14.29
CA ARG A 849 -1.02 -15.85 15.30
C ARG A 849 -2.49 -15.61 15.04
N ASN A 850 -3.36 -16.11 15.91
CA ASN A 850 -4.73 -15.63 16.02
C ASN A 850 -5.57 -15.61 14.72
N ALA A 851 -5.33 -16.57 13.80
CA ALA A 851 -5.97 -16.72 12.47
C ALA A 851 -7.46 -17.11 12.54
N ARG A 852 -8.20 -16.36 13.35
CA ARG A 852 -9.65 -16.31 13.52
C ARG A 852 -10.16 -14.88 13.34
N GLN A 853 -9.34 -13.85 13.54
CA GLN A 853 -9.76 -12.44 13.40
C GLN A 853 -8.74 -11.62 12.58
N PHE A 854 -7.45 -11.89 12.82
CA PHE A 854 -6.35 -11.20 12.16
C PHE A 854 -5.34 -12.21 11.61
N LEU A 855 -4.64 -11.84 10.53
CA LEU A 855 -3.45 -12.56 10.06
C LEU A 855 -2.33 -11.56 9.78
N PHE A 856 -1.19 -11.75 10.45
CA PHE A 856 0.03 -10.92 10.37
C PHE A 856 1.13 -11.63 9.57
N ARG A 857 0.84 -11.95 8.31
CA ARG A 857 1.73 -12.67 7.38
C ARG A 857 1.46 -12.24 5.94
N GLY A 858 2.41 -12.52 5.05
CA GLY A 858 2.26 -12.36 3.60
C GLY A 858 0.92 -12.91 3.11
N ASN A 859 0.02 -12.08 2.57
CA ASN A 859 -1.34 -12.50 2.26
C ASN A 859 -1.96 -11.86 1.01
N VAL A 860 -2.99 -12.52 0.47
CA VAL A 860 -3.87 -12.03 -0.61
C VAL A 860 -5.32 -12.24 -0.18
N GLY A 861 -6.16 -11.22 -0.35
CA GLY A 861 -7.59 -11.30 -0.13
C GLY A 861 -8.36 -11.67 -1.38
N ARG A 862 -9.35 -12.55 -1.23
CA ARG A 862 -10.35 -12.88 -2.23
C ARG A 862 -11.74 -12.55 -1.67
N LEU A 863 -12.50 -11.74 -2.40
CA LEU A 863 -13.85 -11.34 -2.05
C LEU A 863 -14.86 -11.95 -3.04
N VAL A 864 -15.87 -12.62 -2.51
CA VAL A 864 -17.03 -13.14 -3.25
C VAL A 864 -18.33 -12.79 -2.54
N PHE A 865 -19.45 -12.87 -3.26
CA PHE A 865 -20.78 -12.54 -2.75
C PHE A 865 -21.69 -13.76 -2.72
N ARG A 866 -22.57 -13.85 -1.71
CA ARG A 866 -23.60 -14.90 -1.59
C ARG A 866 -24.96 -14.26 -1.45
N SER A 867 -25.81 -14.46 -2.44
CA SER A 867 -27.20 -14.01 -2.43
C SER A 867 -28.12 -15.13 -1.95
N HIS A 868 -29.08 -14.79 -1.09
CA HIS A 868 -30.05 -15.72 -0.53
C HIS A 868 -31.46 -15.45 -1.09
N PRO A 869 -32.34 -16.47 -1.18
CA PRO A 869 -33.70 -16.31 -1.71
C PRO A 869 -34.59 -15.31 -0.94
N ASP A 870 -34.25 -15.04 0.32
CA ASP A 870 -34.95 -14.07 1.19
C ASP A 870 -34.46 -12.62 1.02
N GLY A 871 -33.58 -12.38 0.03
CA GLY A 871 -33.03 -11.06 -0.28
C GLY A 871 -31.83 -10.66 0.58
N ARG A 872 -31.37 -11.53 1.50
CA ARG A 872 -30.10 -11.32 2.21
C ARG A 872 -28.92 -11.46 1.25
N LEU A 873 -27.93 -10.64 1.47
CA LEU A 873 -26.67 -10.64 0.75
C LEU A 873 -25.52 -10.69 1.75
N GLU A 874 -24.56 -11.58 1.50
CA GLU A 874 -23.33 -11.70 2.28
C GLU A 874 -22.13 -11.42 1.38
N ALA A 875 -21.14 -10.74 1.95
CA ALA A 875 -19.82 -10.61 1.36
C ALA A 875 -18.84 -11.49 2.15
N VAL A 876 -18.01 -12.25 1.44
CA VAL A 876 -17.14 -13.27 2.02
C VAL A 876 -15.70 -13.00 1.63
N GLN A 877 -14.87 -12.68 2.62
CA GLN A 877 -13.42 -12.57 2.48
C GLN A 877 -12.80 -13.93 2.77
N GLU A 878 -11.99 -14.41 1.84
CA GLU A 878 -11.07 -15.53 2.00
C GLU A 878 -9.64 -14.98 1.91
N ILE A 879 -8.83 -15.21 2.94
CA ILE A 879 -7.43 -14.84 2.94
C ILE A 879 -6.57 -16.07 2.69
N TYR A 880 -5.66 -15.92 1.74
CA TYR A 880 -4.65 -16.89 1.36
C TYR A 880 -3.27 -16.38 1.79
N THR A 881 -2.35 -17.30 2.06
CA THR A 881 -0.98 -16.98 2.49
C THR A 881 0.01 -18.00 1.91
N THR A 882 1.24 -17.58 1.68
CA THR A 882 2.33 -18.43 1.17
C THR A 882 2.90 -19.37 2.23
N PHE A 883 2.49 -19.24 3.49
CA PHE A 883 3.00 -20.03 4.61
C PHE A 883 2.15 -21.28 4.83
N THR A 884 2.79 -22.45 4.80
CA THR A 884 2.12 -23.74 5.06
C THR A 884 2.06 -24.08 6.54
N ALA A 885 2.99 -23.57 7.33
CA ALA A 885 3.02 -23.66 8.78
C ALA A 885 3.56 -22.36 9.42
N PRO A 886 3.29 -22.15 10.72
CA PRO A 886 3.61 -20.90 11.41
C PRO A 886 5.08 -20.58 11.60
N ASP A 887 5.87 -21.63 11.73
CA ASP A 887 7.31 -21.60 12.00
C ASP A 887 8.11 -21.69 10.68
N ASP A 888 7.43 -21.71 9.52
CA ASP A 888 8.09 -21.79 8.22
C ASP A 888 8.95 -20.54 8.01
N VAL A 889 10.25 -20.75 7.96
CA VAL A 889 11.26 -19.73 7.58
C VAL A 889 11.47 -19.73 6.06
N VAL A 890 11.04 -20.82 5.38
CA VAL A 890 11.06 -21.00 3.93
C VAL A 890 9.72 -21.61 3.53
N PRO A 891 8.95 -21.00 2.62
CA PRO A 891 7.67 -21.56 2.19
C PRO A 891 7.89 -22.83 1.36
N LEU A 892 7.06 -23.86 1.60
CA LEU A 892 6.77 -24.89 0.61
C LEU A 892 5.80 -24.31 -0.43
N GLU A 893 5.57 -25.02 -1.55
CA GLU A 893 4.58 -24.57 -2.53
C GLU A 893 3.26 -24.21 -1.83
N PRO A 894 2.68 -23.03 -2.12
CA PRO A 894 1.52 -22.53 -1.40
C PRO A 894 0.39 -23.54 -1.51
N THR A 895 -0.20 -23.92 -0.39
CA THR A 895 -1.44 -24.71 -0.44
C THR A 895 -2.58 -23.74 -0.74
N PRO A 896 -3.38 -23.93 -1.81
CA PRO A 896 -4.45 -23.00 -2.20
C PRO A 896 -5.68 -23.13 -1.28
N GLN A 897 -5.48 -23.04 0.04
CA GLN A 897 -6.53 -23.14 1.04
C GLN A 897 -6.63 -21.83 1.83
N ALA A 898 -7.87 -21.34 2.00
CA ALA A 898 -8.12 -20.13 2.77
C ALA A 898 -7.82 -20.35 4.27
N VAL A 899 -6.85 -19.61 4.80
CA VAL A 899 -6.44 -19.66 6.21
C VAL A 899 -7.35 -18.85 7.12
N LEU A 900 -8.01 -17.82 6.58
CA LEU A 900 -8.99 -17.02 7.30
C LEU A 900 -10.19 -16.77 6.37
N VAL A 901 -11.40 -17.09 6.85
CA VAL A 901 -12.65 -16.82 6.12
C VAL A 901 -13.57 -15.99 7.00
N GLN A 902 -13.94 -14.80 6.55
CA GLN A 902 -14.79 -13.87 7.30
C GLN A 902 -16.02 -13.52 6.47
N VAL A 903 -17.21 -13.60 7.09
CA VAL A 903 -18.50 -13.40 6.42
C VAL A 903 -19.15 -12.13 6.99
N ALA A 904 -19.43 -11.16 6.12
CA ALA A 904 -20.11 -9.93 6.48
C ALA A 904 -21.54 -9.93 5.90
N PRO A 905 -22.59 -9.85 6.74
CA PRO A 905 -23.93 -9.65 6.24
C PRO A 905 -24.13 -8.19 5.81
N LEU A 906 -24.56 -7.99 4.55
CA LEU A 906 -24.91 -6.69 3.97
C LEU A 906 -26.41 -6.38 4.08
N GLY A 907 -27.19 -7.28 4.67
CA GLY A 907 -28.60 -7.07 5.00
C GLY A 907 -29.59 -7.40 3.87
N PRO A 908 -30.90 -7.21 4.12
CA PRO A 908 -31.46 -6.55 5.30
C PRO A 908 -31.28 -7.37 6.58
N GLU A 909 -30.90 -6.71 7.68
CA GLU A 909 -30.87 -7.27 9.04
C GLU A 909 -31.76 -6.41 9.95
N ASP A 910 -32.53 -7.05 10.84
CA ASP A 910 -33.25 -6.35 11.90
C ASP A 910 -32.34 -6.29 13.13
N GLU A 911 -31.69 -5.15 13.33
CA GLU A 911 -30.74 -4.90 14.42
C GLU A 911 -31.14 -3.62 15.19
N ALA A 912 -31.22 -3.70 16.52
CA ALA A 912 -31.56 -2.57 17.36
C ALA A 912 -30.40 -1.56 17.46
N ALA A 913 -30.72 -0.27 17.31
CA ALA A 913 -29.77 0.80 17.44
C ALA A 913 -29.25 0.93 18.89
N PRO A 914 -28.02 1.40 19.10
CA PRO A 914 -27.53 1.69 20.45
C PRO A 914 -28.33 2.81 21.14
N GLU A 915 -28.89 2.55 22.31
CA GLU A 915 -29.67 3.56 23.07
C GLU A 915 -29.27 3.68 24.55
N ARG A 916 -28.49 2.74 25.08
CA ARG A 916 -28.14 2.67 26.50
C ARG A 916 -26.77 3.25 26.80
N LEU A 917 -26.70 4.12 27.80
CA LEU A 917 -25.44 4.61 28.37
C LEU A 917 -25.06 3.75 29.59
N ARG A 918 -23.82 3.28 29.63
CA ARG A 918 -23.31 2.34 30.64
C ARG A 918 -22.20 2.97 31.49
N ALA A 919 -22.08 2.52 32.73
CA ALA A 919 -20.95 2.92 33.57
C ALA A 919 -19.65 2.25 33.15
N LYS A 920 -19.71 0.95 32.89
CA LYS A 920 -18.57 0.12 32.52
C LYS A 920 -18.72 -0.35 31.08
N ALA A 921 -17.59 -0.54 30.42
CA ALA A 921 -17.57 -1.04 29.06
C ALA A 921 -17.90 -2.55 28.99
N ILE A 922 -17.64 -3.30 30.07
CA ILE A 922 -18.09 -4.68 30.29
C ILE A 922 -19.01 -4.70 31.52
N GLU A 923 -20.24 -5.15 31.36
CA GLU A 923 -21.18 -5.42 32.46
C GLU A 923 -21.32 -6.95 32.66
N PRO A 924 -21.49 -7.44 33.90
CA PRO A 924 -21.81 -8.85 34.13
C PRO A 924 -23.13 -9.21 33.44
N PHE A 925 -23.22 -10.40 32.83
CA PHE A 925 -24.45 -10.90 32.25
C PHE A 925 -25.55 -10.95 33.31
N ARG A 926 -26.50 -10.01 33.26
CA ARG A 926 -27.74 -10.06 34.03
C ARG A 926 -28.80 -10.59 33.05
N PRO A 927 -29.37 -11.79 33.24
CA PRO A 927 -30.45 -12.25 32.39
C PRO A 927 -31.57 -11.21 32.44
N GLU A 928 -31.89 -10.61 31.29
CA GLU A 928 -32.98 -9.65 31.18
C GLU A 928 -34.27 -10.35 31.60
N VAL A 929 -34.92 -9.82 32.65
CA VAL A 929 -36.31 -10.16 32.94
C VAL A 929 -37.12 -9.41 31.88
N ALA A 930 -37.78 -10.19 31.03
CA ALA A 930 -38.59 -9.78 29.89
C ALA A 930 -39.62 -8.68 30.18
#